data_AF-A0A7G6YAA8-F1
#
_entry.id   AF-A0A7G6YAA8-F1
#
_cell.length_a   1.000
_cell.length_b   1.000
_cell.length_c   1.000
_cell.angle_alpha   90.00
_cell.angle_beta   90.00
_cell.angle_gamma   90.00
#
_symmetry.space_group_name_H-M   'P 1'
#
loop_
_entity.id
_entity.type
_entity.pdbx_description
1 polymer ?
#
loop_
_entity_poly.entity_id
_entity_poly.type
_entity_poly.pdbx_seq_one_letter_code
_entity_poly.pdbx_strand_id
1 'polypeptide(L)'
;MQHDTFTRRLRPYIFPVRPRHLETFASFESRITAANFENRSHRHIILKELRPELPGRLPAELWKEIVVARARLRLDHFAVSDAVELSHSDGSVCNGCRVGVGEQWMCRLCAHGAEVKLRPHLEQLVCTRHRLWVGSGTRPADQFTVSDEYLAAERTFQKLRRKGWASAATLWELVHVIDPTLADEAEHHIMPPQPFPAAMRLWAVLATVDFQRSFFDPCQTYAEAFEYLREVLGGLGDAGLVRRVWHYLRPTALTIREWVLAGGEFRPHWEHDFRINPVVVTMWKIPMRPLEPFHRYLAASDVTEVTAENWREVLTHRNPGHALKFFHARAALPAICVNGHRISMSALKGVGTRTNFQCAYCTRRIAVPGETDITMTHPERASWFDQDANGTASPTEYVSTSARKLAWVCPEGHKYTRSVAAQCTSKRPCTVCFNWDFDPDVNSVAVKAPQLVAEWHPTLNDRTPREVKACTTEYAWFQCTNGHPPYRGNIGARMNGTKCRVCSLETGVMKRAQRIAEVRPELEAEWDPALNDGLAFADLLGSVRQIRTWRCTNGHLTYKSTYRRLQAGCGYCSGHNSSADSNAVTRFPLIMSEFDEVENRIPAAKARVDAKYFWRCEANGHLTVSKLHNRRLTRGCARCPKDLRIANGLEKGTF
;
A
#
# COMPACT_ATOMS: atom_id res chain seq x y z
N MET A 1 43.64 37.18 26.65
CA MET A 1 44.13 38.21 27.61
C MET A 1 43.05 38.79 28.53
N GLN A 2 41.81 39.04 28.08
CA GLN A 2 40.74 39.62 28.95
C GLN A 2 40.11 38.65 29.99
N HIS A 3 40.22 37.33 29.79
CA HIS A 3 39.62 36.33 30.70
C HIS A 3 40.32 36.23 32.07
N ASP A 4 41.63 36.51 32.15
CA ASP A 4 42.42 36.34 33.38
C ASP A 4 42.41 37.60 34.27
N THR A 5 41.91 38.73 33.76
CA THR A 5 41.89 40.02 34.47
C THR A 5 40.64 40.22 35.31
N PHE A 6 39.45 39.76 34.87
CA PHE A 6 38.22 39.99 35.64
C PHE A 6 38.06 38.99 36.81
N THR A 7 38.51 37.75 36.64
CA THR A 7 38.46 36.72 37.70
C THR A 7 39.27 37.13 38.93
N ARG A 8 40.36 37.87 38.75
CA ARG A 8 41.19 38.44 39.82
C ARG A 8 40.48 39.55 40.62
N ARG A 9 39.48 40.24 40.03
CA ARG A 9 38.69 41.30 40.70
C ARG A 9 37.50 40.74 41.48
N LEU A 10 37.12 39.49 41.22
CA LEU A 10 36.01 38.85 41.89
C LEU A 10 36.44 38.31 43.25
N ARG A 11 35.80 38.80 44.33
CA ARG A 11 36.01 38.24 45.67
C ARG A 11 35.50 36.78 45.68
N PRO A 12 36.35 35.81 46.06
CA PRO A 12 35.92 34.43 46.22
C PRO A 12 34.80 34.29 47.25
N TYR A 13 33.98 33.26 47.11
CA TYR A 13 32.98 32.92 48.11
C TYR A 13 33.64 32.63 49.47
N ILE A 14 33.10 33.22 50.53
CA ILE A 14 33.62 33.08 51.90
C ILE A 14 33.35 31.66 52.42
N PHE A 15 32.14 31.16 52.17
CA PHE A 15 31.74 29.81 52.52
C PHE A 15 31.81 28.93 51.26
N PRO A 16 32.88 28.12 51.10
CA PRO A 16 33.05 27.32 49.90
C PRO A 16 32.04 26.18 49.85
N VAL A 17 31.40 26.00 48.70
CA VAL A 17 30.57 24.83 48.41
C VAL A 17 31.25 24.05 47.29
N ARG A 18 31.48 22.75 47.51
CA ARG A 18 32.03 21.88 46.46
C ARG A 18 30.90 21.43 45.51
N PRO A 19 31.09 21.52 44.18
CA PRO A 19 30.16 20.92 43.23
C PRO A 19 30.16 19.40 43.41
N ARG A 20 29.01 18.77 43.23
CA ARG A 20 28.86 17.31 43.28
C ARG A 20 29.02 16.71 41.88
N HIS A 21 29.38 15.42 41.82
CA HIS A 21 29.42 14.67 40.56
C HIS A 21 28.10 14.80 39.82
N LEU A 22 28.15 15.15 38.53
CA LEU A 22 27.01 15.38 37.62
C LEU A 22 26.03 16.49 38.03
N GLU A 23 26.34 17.30 39.04
CA GLU A 23 25.46 18.41 39.45
C GLU A 23 25.26 19.43 38.31
N THR A 24 24.03 19.90 38.16
CA THR A 24 23.71 21.00 37.23
C THR A 24 24.25 22.32 37.76
N PHE A 25 24.62 23.23 36.85
CA PHE A 25 25.04 24.58 37.26
C PHE A 25 23.96 25.28 38.11
N ALA A 26 22.68 25.16 37.74
CA ALA A 26 21.58 25.77 38.51
C ALA A 26 21.46 25.23 39.93
N SER A 27 21.64 23.92 40.13
CA SER A 27 21.70 23.31 41.48
C SER A 27 22.88 23.86 42.28
N PHE A 28 24.07 23.88 41.66
CA PHE A 28 25.27 24.38 42.30
C PHE A 28 25.17 25.87 42.67
N GLU A 29 24.69 26.70 41.75
CA GLU A 29 24.43 28.13 41.92
C GLU A 29 23.51 28.36 43.13
N SER A 30 22.40 27.64 43.21
CA SER A 30 21.46 27.74 44.32
C SER A 30 22.13 27.46 45.68
N ARG A 31 22.91 26.38 45.77
CA ARG A 31 23.60 26.01 47.02
C ARG A 31 24.71 26.98 47.41
N ILE A 32 25.54 27.41 46.46
CA ILE A 32 26.67 28.28 46.77
C ILE A 32 26.23 29.70 47.09
N THR A 33 25.20 30.21 46.42
CA THR A 33 24.63 31.53 46.73
C THR A 33 23.91 31.52 48.07
N ALA A 34 23.12 30.48 48.37
CA ALA A 34 22.49 30.32 49.68
C ALA A 34 23.51 30.25 50.82
N ALA A 35 24.58 29.48 50.66
CA ALA A 35 25.65 29.38 51.66
C ALA A 35 26.40 30.69 51.89
N ASN A 36 26.36 31.62 50.94
CA ASN A 36 27.01 32.93 51.01
C ASN A 36 26.01 34.09 51.15
N PHE A 37 24.75 33.80 51.47
CA PHE A 37 23.67 34.78 51.66
C PHE A 37 23.47 35.72 50.45
N GLU A 38 23.78 35.25 49.25
CA GLU A 38 23.58 35.98 48.01
C GLU A 38 22.14 35.83 47.50
N ASN A 39 21.61 36.92 46.96
CA ASN A 39 20.23 36.99 46.48
C ASN A 39 20.19 37.69 45.11
N ARG A 40 18.99 37.83 44.54
CA ARG A 40 18.81 38.42 43.20
C ARG A 40 19.37 39.85 43.09
N SER A 41 19.35 40.65 44.14
CA SER A 41 19.88 42.02 44.15
C SER A 41 21.40 42.01 44.00
N HIS A 42 22.10 41.12 44.71
CA HIS A 42 23.55 40.93 44.56
C HIS A 42 23.91 40.56 43.12
N ARG A 43 23.20 39.59 42.52
CA ARG A 43 23.37 39.22 41.11
C ARG A 43 23.18 40.40 40.17
N HIS A 44 22.13 41.20 40.39
CA HIS A 44 21.85 42.38 39.56
C HIS A 44 22.98 43.41 39.64
N ILE A 45 23.46 43.73 40.84
CA ILE A 45 24.55 44.70 41.05
C ILE A 45 25.83 44.21 40.38
N ILE A 46 26.25 42.97 40.62
CA ILE A 46 27.48 42.42 40.05
C ILE A 46 27.43 42.42 38.51
N LEU A 47 26.29 42.01 37.92
CA LEU A 47 26.13 42.04 36.47
C LEU A 47 26.10 43.47 35.91
N LYS A 48 25.50 44.42 36.62
CA LYS A 48 25.46 45.84 36.21
C LYS A 48 26.88 46.43 36.13
N GLU A 49 27.73 46.11 37.10
CA GLU A 49 29.12 46.61 37.14
C GLU A 49 30.02 45.93 36.09
N LEU A 50 29.87 44.62 35.85
CA LEU A 50 30.81 43.87 35.00
C LEU A 50 30.43 43.83 33.51
N ARG A 51 29.14 43.98 33.18
CA ARG A 51 28.66 43.87 31.79
C ARG A 51 29.28 44.91 30.83
N PRO A 52 29.51 46.18 31.22
CA PRO A 52 30.16 47.17 30.35
C PRO A 52 31.60 46.78 29.95
N GLU A 53 32.31 46.03 30.79
CA GLU A 53 33.71 45.62 30.57
C GLU A 53 33.84 44.38 29.67
N LEU A 54 32.76 43.61 29.49
CA LEU A 54 32.72 42.37 28.72
C LEU A 54 31.59 42.40 27.66
N PRO A 55 31.69 43.29 26.66
CA PRO A 55 30.67 43.44 25.63
C PRO A 55 30.52 42.15 24.81
N GLY A 56 29.27 41.80 24.48
CA GLY A 56 28.94 40.63 23.66
C GLY A 56 28.68 39.33 24.42
N ARG A 57 28.84 39.28 25.76
CA ARG A 57 28.41 38.14 26.59
C ARG A 57 26.93 38.24 26.96
N LEU A 58 26.20 37.13 26.88
CA LEU A 58 24.82 37.09 27.39
C LEU A 58 24.84 37.18 28.93
N PRO A 59 23.89 37.89 29.57
CA PRO A 59 23.87 38.03 31.03
C PRO A 59 23.85 36.71 31.80
N ALA A 60 23.22 35.67 31.25
CA ALA A 60 23.18 34.34 31.87
C ALA A 60 24.54 33.62 31.82
N GLU A 61 25.25 33.73 30.70
CA GLU A 61 26.58 33.13 30.50
C GLU A 61 27.62 33.83 31.36
N LEU A 62 27.60 35.17 31.36
CA LEU A 62 28.47 35.98 32.21
C LEU A 62 28.25 35.67 33.69
N TRP A 63 27.00 35.53 34.13
CA TRP A 63 26.70 35.14 35.51
C TRP A 63 27.26 33.77 35.87
N LYS A 64 27.17 32.79 34.95
CA LYS A 64 27.76 31.47 35.12
C LYS A 64 29.28 31.56 35.28
N GLU A 65 29.97 32.31 34.42
CA GLU A 65 31.41 32.56 34.52
C GLU A 65 31.79 33.19 35.87
N ILE A 66 31.01 34.19 36.34
CA ILE A 66 31.23 34.86 37.63
C ILE A 66 31.11 33.88 38.80
N VAL A 67 30.03 33.11 38.88
CA VAL A 67 29.80 32.15 39.97
C VAL A 67 30.91 31.10 40.00
N VAL A 68 31.29 30.57 38.84
CA VAL A 68 32.35 29.55 38.70
C VAL A 68 33.72 30.11 39.09
N ALA A 69 34.05 31.34 38.66
CA ALA A 69 35.29 32.01 39.04
C ALA A 69 35.37 32.28 40.55
N ARG A 70 34.27 32.78 41.14
CA ARG A 70 34.18 33.04 42.60
C ARG A 70 34.22 31.77 43.43
N ALA A 71 33.76 30.65 42.87
CA ALA A 71 33.90 29.32 43.44
C ALA A 71 35.30 28.71 43.27
N ARG A 72 36.22 29.40 42.58
CA ARG A 72 37.56 28.91 42.22
C ARG A 72 37.53 27.61 41.41
N LEU A 73 36.53 27.49 40.54
CA LEU A 73 36.40 26.39 39.60
C LEU A 73 36.93 26.83 38.22
N ARG A 74 37.33 25.86 37.39
CA ARG A 74 37.63 26.14 35.98
C ARG A 74 36.36 26.62 35.27
N LEU A 75 36.46 27.63 34.40
CA LEU A 75 35.31 28.19 33.68
C LEU A 75 34.53 27.16 32.86
N ASP A 76 35.22 26.11 32.39
CA ASP A 76 34.66 24.99 31.64
C ASP A 76 34.10 23.86 32.51
N HIS A 77 34.13 23.96 33.86
CA HIS A 77 33.70 22.89 34.76
C HIS A 77 32.25 22.42 34.50
N PHE A 78 31.35 23.36 34.19
CA PHE A 78 29.96 23.09 33.83
C PHE A 78 29.70 23.21 32.32
N ALA A 79 30.74 23.13 31.48
CA ALA A 79 30.60 23.14 30.02
C ALA A 79 30.40 21.73 29.43
N VAL A 80 30.50 20.68 30.25
CA VAL A 80 30.37 19.30 29.81
C VAL A 80 28.94 19.02 29.33
N SER A 81 28.81 18.39 28.17
CA SER A 81 27.55 17.90 27.60
C SER A 81 26.94 16.78 28.45
N ASP A 82 25.73 16.38 28.11
CA ASP A 82 25.12 15.18 28.71
C ASP A 82 25.96 13.93 28.44
N ALA A 83 25.65 12.84 29.14
CA ALA A 83 26.35 11.57 28.98
C ALA A 83 26.35 11.13 27.50
N VAL A 84 27.49 10.61 27.01
CA VAL A 84 27.69 10.25 25.59
C VAL A 84 26.67 9.20 25.13
N GLU A 85 26.24 8.33 26.04
CA GLU A 85 25.21 7.31 25.83
C GLU A 85 23.79 7.88 25.60
N LEU A 86 23.64 9.22 25.67
CA LEU A 86 22.42 9.98 25.40
C LEU A 86 22.50 10.79 24.08
N SER A 87 23.46 10.46 23.22
CA SER A 87 23.64 11.04 21.89
C SER A 87 24.15 10.00 20.89
N HIS A 88 23.94 10.28 19.61
CA HIS A 88 24.57 9.56 18.51
C HIS A 88 26.07 9.86 18.46
N SER A 89 26.84 9.07 17.71
CA SER A 89 28.30 9.26 17.59
C SER A 89 28.69 10.57 16.92
N ASP A 90 27.79 11.17 16.15
CA ASP A 90 27.95 12.50 15.54
C ASP A 90 27.54 13.66 16.47
N GLY A 91 27.12 13.36 17.69
CA GLY A 91 26.64 14.34 18.68
C GLY A 91 25.18 14.76 18.51
N SER A 92 24.47 14.26 17.49
CA SER A 92 23.03 14.47 17.36
C SER A 92 22.25 13.71 18.43
N VAL A 93 20.98 14.08 18.65
CA VAL A 93 20.11 13.47 19.66
C VAL A 93 18.75 13.20 19.03
N CYS A 94 18.25 11.98 19.18
CA CYS A 94 16.85 11.65 18.90
C CYS A 94 16.10 11.30 20.20
N ASN A 95 14.78 11.17 20.12
CA ASN A 95 13.94 10.76 21.25
C ASN A 95 14.38 9.42 21.88
N GLY A 96 14.90 8.47 21.08
CA GLY A 96 15.44 7.20 21.58
C GLY A 96 16.68 7.37 22.45
N CYS A 97 17.50 8.39 22.19
CA CYS A 97 18.70 8.66 23.00
C CYS A 97 18.37 9.13 24.42
N ARG A 98 17.15 9.62 24.69
CA ARG A 98 16.75 10.18 25.99
C ARG A 98 15.52 9.48 26.59
N VAL A 99 15.11 8.37 26.02
CA VAL A 99 13.95 7.62 26.51
C VAL A 99 14.21 7.11 27.93
N GLY A 100 13.26 7.30 28.85
CA GLY A 100 13.43 6.97 30.27
C GLY A 100 14.47 7.83 31.01
N VAL A 101 14.99 8.90 30.41
CA VAL A 101 15.99 9.80 31.01
C VAL A 101 15.49 11.24 31.00
N GLY A 102 15.38 11.84 32.17
CA GLY A 102 14.75 13.13 32.44
C GLY A 102 15.38 13.82 33.64
N GLU A 103 14.56 14.38 34.53
CA GLU A 103 15.07 15.02 35.74
C GLU A 103 15.70 13.99 36.69
N GLN A 104 16.92 14.27 37.15
CA GLN A 104 17.63 13.39 38.07
C GLN A 104 18.10 14.14 39.29
N TRP A 105 18.12 13.42 40.41
CA TRP A 105 18.41 13.98 41.73
C TRP A 105 19.39 13.08 42.46
N MET A 106 20.30 13.71 43.19
CA MET A 106 21.22 12.97 44.05
C MET A 106 20.46 12.21 45.12
N CYS A 107 21.02 11.09 45.55
CA CYS A 107 20.58 10.40 46.76
C CYS A 107 20.45 11.39 47.94
N ARG A 108 19.28 11.43 48.57
CA ARG A 108 18.96 12.35 49.68
C ARG A 108 19.94 12.25 50.85
N LEU A 109 20.48 11.06 51.08
CA LEU A 109 21.47 10.80 52.13
C LEU A 109 22.89 11.24 51.70
N CYS A 110 23.28 11.02 50.45
CA CYS A 110 24.55 11.58 49.91
C CYS A 110 24.53 13.10 49.87
N ALA A 111 23.36 13.69 49.61
CA ALA A 111 23.16 15.13 49.56
C ALA A 111 23.05 15.78 50.95
N HIS A 112 23.05 14.99 52.03
CA HIS A 112 22.88 15.46 53.41
C HIS A 112 21.61 16.31 53.58
N GLY A 113 20.50 15.86 52.97
CA GLY A 113 19.21 16.54 53.02
C GLY A 113 19.02 17.67 52.00
N ALA A 114 20.05 18.06 51.24
CA ALA A 114 19.91 19.05 50.17
C ALA A 114 19.27 18.45 48.91
N GLU A 115 18.48 19.25 48.18
CA GLU A 115 17.99 18.88 46.85
C GLU A 115 19.05 19.22 45.79
N VAL A 116 19.82 18.21 45.39
CA VAL A 116 20.89 18.38 44.39
C VAL A 116 20.43 17.83 43.05
N LYS A 117 20.15 18.72 42.09
CA LYS A 117 19.70 18.35 40.74
C LYS A 117 20.88 18.00 39.84
N LEU A 118 20.82 16.82 39.23
CA LEU A 118 21.84 16.24 38.37
C LEU A 118 21.48 16.42 36.89
N ARG A 119 22.50 16.44 36.04
CA ARG A 119 22.36 16.40 34.58
C ARG A 119 21.84 15.02 34.13
N PRO A 120 21.16 14.91 32.99
CA PRO A 120 20.78 13.62 32.40
C PRO A 120 21.96 12.64 32.29
N HIS A 121 21.81 11.44 32.85
CA HIS A 121 22.82 10.39 32.90
C HIS A 121 22.21 9.00 33.14
N LEU A 122 23.01 7.96 32.92
CA LEU A 122 22.67 6.57 33.22
C LEU A 122 23.53 5.98 34.35
N GLU A 123 24.20 6.82 35.13
CA GLU A 123 24.98 6.39 36.28
C GLU A 123 24.12 6.34 37.54
N GLN A 124 24.38 5.39 38.43
CA GLN A 124 23.82 5.38 39.77
C GLN A 124 22.28 5.42 39.79
N LEU A 125 21.56 4.62 38.98
CA LEU A 125 20.09 4.52 39.11
C LEU A 125 19.68 4.01 40.49
N VAL A 126 20.60 3.31 41.15
CA VAL A 126 20.53 2.94 42.56
C VAL A 126 21.74 3.52 43.28
N CYS A 127 21.50 4.23 44.38
CA CYS A 127 22.56 4.62 45.30
C CYS A 127 23.04 3.40 46.07
N THR A 128 24.16 2.81 45.66
CA THR A 128 24.70 1.60 46.29
C THR A 128 25.16 1.79 47.73
N ARG A 129 25.59 3.00 48.09
CA ARG A 129 26.02 3.35 49.46
C ARG A 129 24.85 3.34 50.45
N HIS A 130 23.70 3.84 50.03
CA HIS A 130 22.55 4.04 50.91
C HIS A 130 21.34 3.17 50.55
N ARG A 131 21.49 2.31 49.54
CA ARG A 131 20.47 1.37 49.06
C ARG A 131 19.16 2.07 48.70
N LEU A 132 19.23 3.20 48.02
CA LEU A 132 18.06 3.97 47.59
C LEU A 132 17.90 3.93 46.07
N TRP A 133 16.68 3.77 45.58
CA TRP A 133 16.36 4.06 44.19
C TRP A 133 16.47 5.57 43.94
N VAL A 134 17.23 5.96 42.92
CA VAL A 134 17.42 7.36 42.51
C VAL A 134 17.31 7.51 40.99
N GLY A 135 16.63 6.55 40.34
CA GLY A 135 16.45 6.53 38.90
C GLY A 135 15.75 7.79 38.38
N SER A 136 15.85 7.98 37.07
CA SER A 136 15.29 9.16 36.39
C SER A 136 13.84 9.43 36.81
N GLY A 137 13.53 10.69 37.08
CA GLY A 137 12.22 11.15 37.53
C GLY A 137 11.92 10.99 39.02
N THR A 138 12.84 10.39 39.81
CA THR A 138 12.63 10.19 41.26
C THR A 138 13.18 11.38 42.05
N ARG A 139 12.31 12.21 42.62
CA ARG A 139 12.73 13.33 43.49
C ARG A 139 13.23 12.81 44.84
N PRO A 140 14.03 13.59 45.61
CA PRO A 140 14.55 13.16 46.91
C PRO A 140 13.49 12.67 47.90
N ALA A 141 12.29 13.26 47.89
CA ALA A 141 11.18 12.83 48.73
C ALA A 141 10.63 11.45 48.36
N ASP A 142 10.68 11.10 47.07
CA ASP A 142 10.11 9.87 46.50
C ASP A 142 11.12 8.71 46.46
N GLN A 143 12.37 8.94 46.87
CA GLN A 143 13.40 7.91 46.95
C GLN A 143 13.06 6.88 48.04
N PHE A 144 13.18 5.60 47.69
CA PHE A 144 12.83 4.48 48.57
C PHE A 144 13.96 3.45 48.65
N THR A 145 13.97 2.67 49.74
CA THR A 145 14.97 1.63 49.98
C THR A 145 14.77 0.45 49.04
N VAL A 146 15.87 -0.09 48.51
CA VAL A 146 15.86 -1.23 47.57
C VAL A 146 16.53 -2.49 48.15
N SER A 147 16.09 -3.64 47.64
CA SER A 147 16.63 -4.97 47.92
C SER A 147 18.01 -5.20 47.26
N ASP A 148 18.67 -6.31 47.58
CA ASP A 148 19.99 -6.66 47.03
C ASP A 148 19.97 -6.91 45.52
N GLU A 149 18.83 -7.31 44.96
CA GLU A 149 18.69 -7.53 43.52
C GLU A 149 18.89 -6.23 42.73
N TYR A 150 18.44 -5.08 43.25
CA TYR A 150 18.64 -3.77 42.63
C TYR A 150 20.10 -3.36 42.66
N LEU A 151 20.82 -3.69 43.75
CA LEU A 151 22.25 -3.45 43.84
C LEU A 151 23.03 -4.31 42.83
N ALA A 152 22.64 -5.58 42.66
CA ALA A 152 23.22 -6.46 41.66
C ALA A 152 22.91 -6.00 40.22
N ALA A 153 21.68 -5.55 39.98
CA ALA A 153 21.24 -4.98 38.72
C ALA A 153 22.01 -3.71 38.38
N GLU A 154 22.16 -2.78 39.32
CA GLU A 154 22.95 -1.57 39.15
C GLU A 154 24.41 -1.91 38.81
N ARG A 155 25.07 -2.81 39.56
CA ARG A 155 26.45 -3.23 39.23
C ARG A 155 26.56 -3.80 37.81
N THR A 156 25.58 -4.60 37.40
CA THR A 156 25.52 -5.19 36.06
C THR A 156 25.34 -4.13 34.99
N PHE A 157 24.39 -3.21 35.19
CA PHE A 157 24.11 -2.09 34.29
C PHE A 157 25.34 -1.20 34.09
N GLN A 158 25.99 -0.78 35.19
CA GLN A 158 27.20 0.03 35.14
C GLN A 158 28.37 -0.70 34.46
N LYS A 159 28.44 -2.04 34.56
CA LYS A 159 29.44 -2.85 33.84
C LYS A 159 29.16 -2.91 32.35
N LEU A 160 27.90 -3.10 31.95
CA LEU A 160 27.49 -3.13 30.54
C LEU A 160 27.65 -1.76 29.88
N ARG A 161 27.26 -0.67 30.57
CA ARG A 161 27.44 0.71 30.08
C ARG A 161 28.89 1.04 29.79
N ARG A 162 29.81 0.77 30.74
CA ARG A 162 31.24 1.04 30.56
C ARG A 162 31.87 0.28 29.39
N LYS A 163 31.28 -0.85 28.98
CA LYS A 163 31.70 -1.62 27.82
C LYS A 163 31.02 -1.17 26.51
N GLY A 164 30.19 -0.12 26.55
CA GLY A 164 29.41 0.35 25.39
C GLY A 164 28.23 -0.55 25.03
N TRP A 165 27.86 -1.49 25.90
CA TRP A 165 26.76 -2.43 25.67
C TRP A 165 25.41 -1.89 26.09
N ALA A 166 25.36 -0.77 26.80
CA ALA A 166 24.12 -0.19 27.32
C ALA A 166 23.93 1.28 26.98
N SER A 167 22.70 1.63 26.59
CA SER A 167 22.23 2.98 26.31
C SER A 167 20.84 3.19 26.93
N ALA A 168 20.32 4.41 26.88
CA ALA A 168 18.96 4.71 27.31
C ALA A 168 17.92 3.91 26.51
N ALA A 169 18.09 3.86 25.18
CA ALA A 169 17.24 3.10 24.28
C ALA A 169 17.22 1.61 24.64
N THR A 170 18.38 0.98 24.82
CA THR A 170 18.42 -0.45 25.11
C THR A 170 17.88 -0.78 26.49
N LEU A 171 18.19 0.05 27.50
CA LEU A 171 17.63 -0.11 28.84
C LEU A 171 16.09 -0.07 28.81
N TRP A 172 15.54 0.87 28.06
CA TRP A 172 14.10 1.06 27.96
C TRP A 172 13.39 -0.07 27.20
N GLU A 173 13.97 -0.55 26.10
CA GLU A 173 13.45 -1.71 25.37
C GLU A 173 13.39 -2.95 26.27
N LEU A 174 14.45 -3.21 27.04
CA LEU A 174 14.50 -4.35 27.96
C LEU A 174 13.47 -4.25 29.08
N VAL A 175 13.24 -3.05 29.60
CA VAL A 175 12.18 -2.80 30.59
C VAL A 175 10.81 -3.12 30.01
N HIS A 176 10.51 -2.76 28.76
CA HIS A 176 9.25 -3.10 28.09
C HIS A 176 9.13 -4.58 27.70
N VAL A 177 10.26 -5.23 27.40
CA VAL A 177 10.28 -6.69 27.22
C VAL A 177 9.93 -7.40 28.53
N ILE A 178 10.40 -6.90 29.68
CA ILE A 178 10.02 -7.46 30.98
C ILE A 178 8.56 -7.16 31.29
N ASP A 179 8.15 -5.89 31.19
CA ASP A 179 6.80 -5.44 31.49
C ASP A 179 6.17 -4.71 30.28
N PRO A 180 5.41 -5.41 29.44
CA PRO A 180 4.77 -4.82 28.27
C PRO A 180 3.54 -3.98 28.61
N THR A 181 3.11 -3.94 29.89
CA THR A 181 1.95 -3.15 30.33
C THR A 181 2.30 -1.71 30.66
N LEU A 182 3.60 -1.41 30.77
CA LEU A 182 4.08 -0.05 30.92
C LEU A 182 3.52 0.79 29.78
N ALA A 183 2.81 1.85 30.15
CA ALA A 183 2.35 2.82 29.19
C ALA A 183 3.58 3.41 28.49
N ASP A 184 3.40 3.78 27.22
CA ASP A 184 4.41 4.51 26.45
C ASP A 184 4.50 5.94 26.98
N GLU A 185 5.17 6.06 28.11
CA GLU A 185 5.40 7.30 28.81
C GLU A 185 6.66 7.98 28.27
N ALA A 186 6.80 8.02 26.95
CA ALA A 186 7.79 8.87 26.29
C ALA A 186 7.69 10.34 26.78
N GLU A 187 6.56 10.74 27.37
CA GLU A 187 6.34 12.03 28.02
C GLU A 187 6.89 12.16 29.45
N HIS A 188 7.09 11.09 30.22
CA HIS A 188 7.44 11.27 31.64
C HIS A 188 8.94 11.27 31.91
N HIS A 189 9.77 10.73 31.02
CA HIS A 189 11.21 10.61 31.26
C HIS A 189 11.54 9.98 32.64
N ILE A 190 10.62 9.16 33.16
CA ILE A 190 10.72 8.43 34.42
C ILE A 190 11.23 7.03 34.11
N MET A 191 12.21 6.56 34.88
CA MET A 191 12.67 5.18 34.81
C MET A 191 11.85 4.34 35.79
N PRO A 192 11.04 3.38 35.34
CA PRO A 192 10.25 2.54 36.25
C PRO A 192 11.19 1.61 37.03
N PRO A 193 11.07 1.58 38.37
CA PRO A 193 11.98 0.79 39.20
C PRO A 193 11.75 -0.72 39.10
N GLN A 194 10.49 -1.15 39.13
CA GLN A 194 10.13 -2.56 39.32
C GLN A 194 10.74 -3.52 38.28
N PRO A 195 10.73 -3.20 36.96
CA PRO A 195 11.28 -4.11 35.95
C PRO A 195 12.82 -4.12 35.88
N PHE A 196 13.49 -3.13 36.51
CA PHE A 196 14.92 -2.91 36.33
C PHE A 196 15.78 -4.12 36.71
N PRO A 197 15.57 -4.81 37.86
CA PRO A 197 16.38 -5.97 38.21
C PRO A 197 16.25 -7.13 37.21
N ALA A 198 15.03 -7.43 36.77
CA ALA A 198 14.78 -8.48 35.80
C ALA A 198 15.35 -8.12 34.42
N ALA A 199 15.24 -6.86 34.00
CA ALA A 199 15.81 -6.37 32.75
C ALA A 199 17.34 -6.52 32.74
N MET A 200 18.01 -6.26 33.86
CA MET A 200 19.47 -6.42 33.95
C MET A 200 19.92 -7.89 33.95
N ARG A 201 19.13 -8.79 34.55
CA ARG A 201 19.39 -10.24 34.45
C ARG A 201 19.25 -10.73 33.02
N LEU A 202 18.19 -10.33 32.34
CA LEU A 202 17.98 -10.62 30.92
C LEU A 202 19.15 -10.11 30.08
N TRP A 203 19.53 -8.84 30.25
CA TRP A 203 20.63 -8.26 29.47
C TRP A 203 21.97 -8.92 29.73
N ALA A 204 22.25 -9.30 30.98
CA ALA A 204 23.49 -10.00 31.32
C ALA A 204 23.67 -11.28 30.51
N VAL A 205 22.57 -11.95 30.15
CA VAL A 205 22.55 -13.13 29.29
C VAL A 205 22.69 -12.72 27.82
N LEU A 206 21.82 -11.83 27.33
CA LEU A 206 21.80 -11.45 25.90
C LEU A 206 23.11 -10.79 25.44
N ALA A 207 23.79 -10.03 26.31
CA ALA A 207 25.04 -9.35 25.98
C ALA A 207 26.27 -10.27 25.93
N THR A 208 26.13 -11.56 26.23
CA THR A 208 27.27 -12.49 26.17
C THR A 208 27.62 -12.86 24.73
N VAL A 209 28.92 -13.09 24.49
CA VAL A 209 29.42 -13.57 23.20
C VAL A 209 28.80 -14.92 22.85
N ASP A 210 28.69 -15.82 23.84
CA ASP A 210 28.16 -17.17 23.64
C ASP A 210 26.69 -17.14 23.21
N PHE A 211 25.85 -16.35 23.88
CA PHE A 211 24.46 -16.17 23.48
C PHE A 211 24.36 -15.64 22.07
N GLN A 212 25.04 -14.52 21.76
CA GLN A 212 24.93 -13.88 20.45
C GLN A 212 25.41 -14.79 19.33
N ARG A 213 26.53 -15.49 19.55
CA ARG A 213 27.09 -16.44 18.59
C ARG A 213 26.11 -17.58 18.29
N SER A 214 25.49 -18.11 19.33
CA SER A 214 24.62 -19.29 19.23
C SER A 214 23.24 -18.92 18.70
N PHE A 215 22.61 -17.86 19.21
CA PHE A 215 21.27 -17.44 18.82
C PHE A 215 21.20 -16.93 17.37
N PHE A 216 22.19 -16.13 16.96
CA PHE A 216 22.20 -15.53 15.63
C PHE A 216 23.05 -16.31 14.61
N ASP A 217 23.40 -17.58 14.88
CA ASP A 217 24.16 -18.41 13.93
C ASP A 217 23.42 -18.49 12.57
N PRO A 218 24.00 -17.99 11.47
CA PRO A 218 23.35 -18.04 10.15
C PRO A 218 23.15 -19.46 9.60
N CYS A 219 23.81 -20.47 10.19
CA CYS A 219 23.75 -21.86 9.73
C CYS A 219 22.59 -22.67 10.35
N GLN A 220 21.93 -22.19 11.39
CA GLN A 220 20.83 -22.90 12.05
C GLN A 220 19.46 -22.45 11.55
N THR A 221 18.44 -23.26 11.80
CA THR A 221 17.03 -22.90 11.53
C THR A 221 16.49 -21.96 12.60
N TYR A 222 15.45 -21.18 12.27
CA TYR A 222 14.80 -20.32 13.24
C TYR A 222 14.10 -21.10 14.36
N ALA A 223 13.68 -22.33 14.10
CA ALA A 223 13.13 -23.22 15.13
C ALA A 223 14.19 -23.61 16.17
N GLU A 224 15.40 -24.00 15.72
CA GLU A 224 16.53 -24.29 16.62
C GLU A 224 16.94 -23.06 17.43
N ALA A 225 17.00 -21.88 16.79
CA ALA A 225 17.32 -20.62 17.47
C ALA A 225 16.28 -20.25 18.54
N PHE A 226 15.00 -20.49 18.27
CA PHE A 226 13.91 -20.23 19.23
C PHE A 226 13.95 -21.21 20.41
N GLU A 227 14.23 -22.49 20.14
CA GLU A 227 14.41 -23.49 21.19
C GLU A 227 15.61 -23.18 22.08
N TYR A 228 16.74 -22.79 21.49
CA TYR A 228 17.90 -22.30 22.23
C TYR A 228 17.54 -21.10 23.13
N LEU A 229 16.77 -20.13 22.62
CA LEU A 229 16.32 -18.99 23.42
C LEU A 229 15.44 -19.43 24.60
N ARG A 230 14.53 -20.40 24.37
CA ARG A 230 13.66 -20.96 25.41
C ARG A 230 14.45 -21.64 26.51
N GLU A 231 15.47 -22.42 26.16
CA GLU A 231 16.37 -23.07 27.13
C GLU A 231 17.15 -22.04 27.95
N VAL A 232 17.77 -21.05 27.28
CA VAL A 232 18.57 -20.00 27.91
C VAL A 232 17.74 -19.14 28.86
N LEU A 233 16.49 -18.86 28.51
CA LEU A 233 15.59 -18.00 29.30
C LEU A 233 14.70 -18.78 30.28
N GLY A 234 14.73 -20.11 30.28
CA GLY A 234 13.83 -20.95 31.09
C GLY A 234 13.90 -20.67 32.61
N GLY A 235 15.00 -20.11 33.10
CA GLY A 235 15.17 -19.69 34.49
C GLY A 235 14.85 -18.21 34.79
N LEU A 236 14.49 -17.42 33.78
CA LEU A 236 14.34 -15.96 33.91
C LEU A 236 12.90 -15.46 33.81
N GLY A 237 11.99 -16.20 33.18
CA GLY A 237 10.59 -15.79 33.06
C GLY A 237 9.69 -16.83 32.41
N ASP A 238 8.50 -16.40 32.02
CA ASP A 238 7.49 -17.24 31.40
C ASP A 238 7.65 -17.39 29.88
N ALA A 239 6.81 -18.22 29.26
CA ALA A 239 6.77 -18.38 27.81
C ALA A 239 6.46 -17.06 27.07
N GLY A 240 5.77 -16.12 27.73
CA GLY A 240 5.50 -14.79 27.21
C GLY A 240 6.77 -13.95 27.08
N LEU A 241 7.68 -14.02 28.05
CA LEU A 241 8.97 -13.33 28.00
C LEU A 241 9.82 -13.83 26.83
N VAL A 242 9.89 -15.15 26.63
CA VAL A 242 10.64 -15.76 25.51
C VAL A 242 10.16 -15.19 24.17
N ARG A 243 8.84 -15.11 23.97
CA ARG A 243 8.23 -14.56 22.75
C ARG A 243 8.58 -13.08 22.55
N ARG A 244 8.47 -12.26 23.59
CA ARG A 244 8.80 -10.83 23.52
C ARG A 244 10.28 -10.59 23.23
N VAL A 245 11.18 -11.38 23.83
CA VAL A 245 12.62 -11.33 23.51
C VAL A 245 12.87 -11.77 22.07
N TRP A 246 12.21 -12.83 21.61
CA TRP A 246 12.30 -13.30 20.22
C TRP A 246 11.91 -12.20 19.24
N HIS A 247 10.80 -11.48 19.47
CA HIS A 247 10.38 -10.38 18.59
C HIS A 247 11.30 -9.16 18.70
N TYR A 248 11.78 -8.82 19.89
CA TYR A 248 12.77 -7.75 20.09
C TYR A 248 14.07 -7.98 19.29
N LEU A 249 14.54 -9.23 19.18
CA LEU A 249 15.77 -9.56 18.45
C LEU A 249 15.57 -9.68 16.92
N ARG A 250 14.32 -9.69 16.44
CA ARG A 250 13.96 -9.90 15.02
C ARG A 250 14.60 -8.89 14.04
N PRO A 251 14.64 -7.57 14.33
CA PRO A 251 15.34 -6.61 13.47
C PRO A 251 16.82 -6.93 13.25
N THR A 252 17.47 -7.43 14.29
CA THR A 252 18.89 -7.77 14.25
C THR A 252 19.10 -9.05 13.47
N ALA A 253 18.23 -10.05 13.64
CA ALA A 253 18.25 -11.26 12.83
C ALA A 253 18.06 -10.97 11.33
N LEU A 254 17.17 -10.02 10.97
CA LEU A 254 17.01 -9.59 9.58
C LEU A 254 18.28 -8.89 9.05
N THR A 255 18.88 -8.01 9.85
CA THR A 255 20.10 -7.30 9.45
C THR A 255 21.26 -8.26 9.21
N ILE A 256 21.40 -9.30 10.04
CA ILE A 256 22.41 -10.35 9.85
C ILE A 256 22.12 -11.14 8.58
N ARG A 257 20.86 -11.51 8.32
CA ARG A 257 20.47 -12.15 7.06
C ARG A 257 20.87 -11.32 5.84
N GLU A 258 20.51 -10.04 5.81
CA GLU A 258 20.83 -9.13 4.72
C GLU A 258 22.34 -9.00 4.52
N TRP A 259 23.11 -8.88 5.60
CA TRP A 259 24.57 -8.86 5.55
C TRP A 259 25.18 -10.15 5.00
N VAL A 260 24.71 -11.32 5.43
CA VAL A 260 25.18 -12.62 4.91
C VAL A 260 24.95 -12.74 3.40
N LEU A 261 23.82 -12.20 2.91
CA LEU A 261 23.48 -12.23 1.48
C LEU A 261 24.26 -11.19 0.66
N ALA A 262 24.46 -9.99 1.18
CA ALA A 262 25.12 -8.89 0.47
C ALA A 262 26.65 -8.93 0.57
N GLY A 263 27.20 -9.55 1.63
CA GLY A 263 28.61 -9.50 1.98
C GLY A 263 29.06 -8.14 2.54
N GLY A 264 30.37 -7.97 2.71
CA GLY A 264 30.99 -6.74 3.20
C GLY A 264 31.06 -6.61 4.73
N GLU A 265 31.14 -5.38 5.22
CA GLU A 265 31.19 -5.06 6.66
C GLU A 265 29.79 -5.11 7.27
N PHE A 266 29.62 -5.83 8.38
CA PHE A 266 28.36 -5.84 9.12
C PHE A 266 28.10 -4.48 9.76
N ARG A 267 26.93 -3.90 9.49
CA ARG A 267 26.46 -2.67 10.12
C ARG A 267 25.02 -2.85 10.61
N PRO A 268 24.69 -2.45 11.84
CA PRO A 268 23.29 -2.39 12.29
C PRO A 268 22.46 -1.54 11.33
N HIS A 269 21.24 -1.95 11.04
CA HIS A 269 20.38 -1.20 10.13
C HIS A 269 19.79 0.04 10.81
N TRP A 270 19.33 -0.11 12.06
CA TRP A 270 18.86 1.00 12.88
C TRP A 270 19.79 1.27 14.05
N GLU A 271 19.98 2.55 14.41
CA GLU A 271 20.96 3.00 15.42
C GLU A 271 20.71 2.45 16.83
N HIS A 272 19.48 2.01 17.11
CA HIS A 272 19.05 1.45 18.39
C HIS A 272 18.72 -0.04 18.31
N ASP A 273 19.09 -0.71 17.22
CA ASP A 273 19.03 -2.17 17.14
C ASP A 273 19.86 -2.83 18.25
N PHE A 274 19.51 -4.07 18.55
CA PHE A 274 20.33 -4.89 19.42
C PHE A 274 21.74 -5.01 18.83
N ARG A 275 22.74 -4.62 19.63
CA ARG A 275 24.13 -4.58 19.18
C ARG A 275 24.70 -5.99 19.16
N ILE A 276 25.42 -6.32 18.08
CA ILE A 276 26.22 -7.54 17.97
C ILE A 276 27.67 -7.23 18.35
N ASN A 277 28.29 -8.08 19.15
CA ASN A 277 29.71 -8.00 19.47
C ASN A 277 30.53 -8.15 18.18
N PRO A 278 31.41 -7.20 17.84
CA PRO A 278 32.22 -7.29 16.62
C PRO A 278 32.99 -8.60 16.50
N VAL A 279 33.41 -9.18 17.64
CA VAL A 279 34.07 -10.49 17.67
C VAL A 279 33.16 -11.61 17.19
N VAL A 280 31.86 -11.56 17.52
CA VAL A 280 30.89 -12.59 17.11
C VAL A 280 30.72 -12.64 15.59
N VAL A 281 30.71 -11.48 14.92
CA VAL A 281 30.60 -11.42 13.45
C VAL A 281 31.73 -12.19 12.77
N THR A 282 32.94 -12.15 13.35
CA THR A 282 34.11 -12.89 12.82
C THR A 282 34.06 -14.40 13.05
N MET A 283 33.16 -14.87 13.93
CA MET A 283 33.03 -16.28 14.30
C MET A 283 32.02 -17.05 13.46
N TRP A 284 31.10 -16.36 12.77
CA TRP A 284 30.07 -17.02 11.97
C TRP A 284 30.64 -17.52 10.64
N LYS A 285 30.17 -18.71 10.27
CA LYS A 285 30.42 -19.26 8.94
C LYS A 285 29.36 -18.73 7.98
N ILE A 286 29.79 -18.41 6.77
CA ILE A 286 28.85 -18.09 5.69
C ILE A 286 28.12 -19.41 5.35
N PRO A 287 26.78 -19.42 5.37
CA PRO A 287 26.01 -20.62 5.08
C PRO A 287 26.23 -21.07 3.64
N MET A 288 26.52 -22.36 3.47
CA MET A 288 26.71 -23.01 2.15
C MET A 288 25.38 -23.36 1.46
N ARG A 289 24.26 -23.21 2.17
CA ARG A 289 22.90 -23.50 1.70
C ARG A 289 22.08 -22.20 1.66
N PRO A 290 21.02 -22.13 0.85
CA PRO A 290 20.08 -21.01 0.90
C PRO A 290 19.57 -20.80 2.32
N LEU A 291 19.56 -19.54 2.79
CA LEU A 291 19.04 -19.18 4.09
C LEU A 291 17.53 -19.46 4.18
N GLU A 292 17.07 -20.01 5.31
CA GLU A 292 15.65 -20.30 5.57
C GLU A 292 14.76 -19.06 5.31
N PRO A 293 13.60 -19.17 4.65
CA PRO A 293 12.72 -18.03 4.42
C PRO A 293 12.35 -17.28 5.72
N PHE A 294 12.48 -15.95 5.73
CA PHE A 294 12.38 -15.17 6.98
C PHE A 294 11.01 -15.21 7.68
N HIS A 295 9.92 -15.58 6.99
CA HIS A 295 8.62 -15.80 7.64
C HIS A 295 8.64 -16.91 8.70
N ARG A 296 9.60 -17.84 8.58
CA ARG A 296 9.81 -18.91 9.56
C ARG A 296 10.26 -18.39 10.92
N TYR A 297 10.88 -17.20 10.98
CA TYR A 297 11.21 -16.53 12.23
C TYR A 297 9.96 -16.35 13.10
N LEU A 298 8.88 -15.77 12.56
CA LEU A 298 7.65 -15.58 13.34
C LEU A 298 6.94 -16.90 13.63
N ALA A 299 6.93 -17.81 12.66
CA ALA A 299 6.32 -19.13 12.79
C ALA A 299 6.93 -19.95 13.94
N ALA A 300 8.23 -19.79 14.23
CA ALA A 300 8.90 -20.46 15.35
C ALA A 300 8.30 -20.09 16.72
N SER A 301 7.66 -18.93 16.83
CA SER A 301 6.99 -18.46 18.05
C SER A 301 5.46 -18.65 18.03
N ASP A 302 4.94 -19.51 17.16
CA ASP A 302 3.51 -19.72 16.90
C ASP A 302 2.75 -18.45 16.50
N VAL A 303 3.45 -17.50 15.88
CA VAL A 303 2.84 -16.28 15.32
C VAL A 303 2.67 -16.46 13.82
N THR A 304 1.48 -16.89 13.42
CA THR A 304 1.12 -17.16 12.02
C THR A 304 0.33 -16.04 11.38
N GLU A 305 -0.35 -15.20 12.17
CA GLU A 305 -1.22 -14.13 11.70
C GLU A 305 -0.96 -12.80 12.43
N VAL A 306 -1.19 -11.71 11.70
CA VAL A 306 -1.13 -10.35 12.23
C VAL A 306 -2.55 -9.94 12.66
N THR A 307 -2.76 -9.73 13.95
CA THR A 307 -4.04 -9.35 14.55
C THR A 307 -4.02 -7.90 15.05
N ALA A 308 -5.16 -7.37 15.49
CA ALA A 308 -5.22 -6.02 16.08
C ALA A 308 -4.43 -5.91 17.39
N GLU A 309 -4.24 -7.04 18.08
CA GLU A 309 -3.57 -7.16 19.37
C GLU A 309 -2.05 -7.30 19.22
N ASN A 310 -1.57 -8.06 18.22
CA ASN A 310 -0.15 -8.40 18.12
C ASN A 310 0.66 -7.57 17.10
N TRP A 311 0.00 -6.78 16.23
CA TRP A 311 0.69 -6.23 15.06
C TRP A 311 1.87 -5.30 15.38
N ARG A 312 1.88 -4.66 16.55
CA ARG A 312 3.03 -3.84 17.00
C ARG A 312 4.24 -4.73 17.24
N GLU A 313 4.07 -5.76 18.05
CA GLU A 313 5.12 -6.75 18.35
C GLU A 313 5.67 -7.38 17.07
N VAL A 314 4.78 -7.66 16.12
CA VAL A 314 5.11 -8.42 14.91
C VAL A 314 5.70 -7.56 13.80
N LEU A 315 5.12 -6.39 13.53
CA LEU A 315 5.45 -5.59 12.34
C LEU A 315 6.35 -4.41 12.63
N THR A 316 6.33 -3.80 13.82
CA THR A 316 7.14 -2.59 14.04
C THR A 316 8.55 -2.92 14.49
N HIS A 317 9.49 -2.04 14.14
CA HIS A 317 10.86 -2.12 14.66
C HIS A 317 10.93 -2.02 16.20
N ARG A 318 9.91 -1.43 16.81
CA ARG A 318 9.83 -1.18 18.24
C ARG A 318 8.78 -2.06 18.92
N ASN A 319 9.05 -2.44 20.17
CA ASN A 319 8.18 -3.28 20.99
C ASN A 319 6.80 -2.60 21.22
N PRO A 320 5.72 -3.33 21.59
CA PRO A 320 4.35 -2.81 21.72
C PRO A 320 4.17 -1.57 22.60
N GLY A 321 5.10 -1.36 23.54
CA GLY A 321 5.12 -0.22 24.46
C GLY A 321 5.71 1.07 23.87
N HIS A 322 6.03 1.12 22.57
CA HIS A 322 6.44 2.34 21.85
C HIS A 322 5.26 2.96 21.08
N ALA A 323 4.64 4.02 21.59
CA ALA A 323 3.33 4.52 21.19
C ALA A 323 3.32 5.90 20.51
N LEU A 324 2.06 6.30 20.27
CA LEU A 324 1.43 7.25 19.36
C LEU A 324 1.94 8.71 19.37
N LYS A 325 3.04 9.09 20.02
CA LYS A 325 3.52 10.50 20.07
C LYS A 325 4.87 10.80 19.41
N PHE A 326 5.63 9.78 19.00
CA PHE A 326 6.59 9.93 17.88
C PHE A 326 5.91 10.33 16.54
N PHE A 327 4.57 10.48 16.56
CA PHE A 327 3.64 10.51 15.43
C PHE A 327 3.14 11.91 15.05
N HIS A 328 3.60 12.99 15.69
CA HIS A 328 3.08 14.32 15.36
C HIS A 328 3.49 14.84 13.96
N ALA A 329 4.33 14.10 13.24
CA ALA A 329 4.47 14.25 11.79
C ALA A 329 3.74 13.09 11.09
N ARG A 330 3.25 13.31 9.86
CA ARG A 330 2.75 12.29 8.92
C ARG A 330 3.82 11.24 8.52
N ALA A 331 4.69 10.85 9.43
CA ALA A 331 5.88 10.07 9.22
C ALA A 331 5.57 8.58 9.12
N ALA A 332 6.23 7.97 8.15
CA ALA A 332 6.37 6.54 7.97
C ALA A 332 6.96 5.86 9.22
N LEU A 333 6.27 4.89 9.81
CA LEU A 333 6.86 4.05 10.87
C LEU A 333 7.71 2.94 10.26
N PRO A 334 8.99 2.79 10.66
CA PRO A 334 9.82 1.67 10.22
C PRO A 334 9.26 0.35 10.76
N ALA A 335 9.19 -0.64 9.89
CA ALA A 335 8.55 -1.92 10.15
C ALA A 335 9.19 -3.04 9.31
N ILE A 336 8.94 -4.29 9.70
CA ILE A 336 9.37 -5.51 9.02
C ILE A 336 8.15 -6.38 8.76
N CYS A 337 7.80 -6.62 7.50
CA CYS A 337 6.68 -7.50 7.16
C CYS A 337 6.97 -8.95 7.54
N VAL A 338 5.96 -9.82 7.55
CA VAL A 338 6.13 -11.25 7.91
C VAL A 338 7.23 -11.95 7.12
N ASN A 339 7.40 -11.62 5.83
CA ASN A 339 8.42 -12.21 4.96
C ASN A 339 9.80 -11.56 5.07
N GLY A 340 10.00 -10.58 5.96
CA GLY A 340 11.30 -9.95 6.18
C GLY A 340 11.61 -8.72 5.33
N HIS A 341 10.61 -8.14 4.65
CA HIS A 341 10.83 -6.88 3.93
C HIS A 341 10.75 -5.69 4.87
N ARG A 342 11.75 -4.80 4.77
CA ARG A 342 11.72 -3.50 5.44
C ARG A 342 10.71 -2.58 4.77
N ILE A 343 9.76 -2.11 5.56
CA ILE A 343 8.59 -1.37 5.10
C ILE A 343 8.40 -0.12 5.94
N SER A 344 7.69 0.84 5.36
CA SER A 344 7.22 2.04 6.05
C SER A 344 5.71 1.92 6.24
N MET A 345 5.22 1.94 7.47
CA MET A 345 3.79 1.97 7.76
C MET A 345 3.32 3.42 7.94
N SER A 346 2.52 3.91 7.00
CA SER A 346 1.86 5.21 7.11
C SER A 346 0.71 5.13 8.12
N ALA A 347 0.94 5.64 9.33
CA ALA A 347 -0.01 5.85 10.43
C ALA A 347 -1.17 4.84 10.53
N LEU A 348 -0.84 3.53 10.61
CA LEU A 348 -1.52 2.41 11.30
C LEU A 348 -3.04 2.18 11.18
N LYS A 349 -3.81 3.07 10.56
CA LYS A 349 -5.26 2.98 10.41
C LYS A 349 -5.59 1.79 9.50
N GLY A 350 -5.74 0.62 10.10
CA GLY A 350 -6.15 -0.60 9.40
C GLY A 350 -5.37 -1.86 9.75
N VAL A 351 -4.29 -1.80 10.53
CA VAL A 351 -3.55 -3.02 10.91
C VAL A 351 -4.37 -3.78 11.96
N GLY A 352 -4.81 -4.99 11.61
CA GLY A 352 -5.72 -5.82 12.42
C GLY A 352 -7.22 -5.70 12.09
N THR A 353 -7.68 -4.57 11.55
CA THR A 353 -9.07 -4.40 11.08
C THR A 353 -9.22 -4.63 9.57
N ARG A 354 -8.15 -4.43 8.80
CA ARG A 354 -8.02 -4.96 7.44
C ARG A 354 -7.22 -6.24 7.53
N THR A 355 -7.82 -7.36 7.15
CA THR A 355 -7.20 -8.70 7.02
C THR A 355 -6.04 -8.77 6.01
N ASN A 356 -5.50 -7.62 5.57
CA ASN A 356 -4.58 -7.51 4.46
C ASN A 356 -3.67 -6.29 4.63
N PHE A 357 -2.79 -6.30 5.64
CA PHE A 357 -1.55 -5.53 5.53
C PHE A 357 -0.79 -6.06 4.31
N GLN A 358 -0.88 -5.34 3.19
CA GLN A 358 -0.27 -5.74 1.93
C GLN A 358 1.10 -5.09 1.81
N CYS A 359 2.11 -5.77 2.34
CA CYS A 359 3.50 -5.44 2.06
C CYS A 359 3.68 -5.29 0.53
N ALA A 360 4.14 -4.12 0.09
CA ALA A 360 4.26 -3.82 -1.34
C ALA A 360 5.26 -4.75 -2.04
N TYR A 361 6.25 -5.28 -1.33
CA TYR A 361 7.13 -6.32 -1.81
C TYR A 361 6.39 -7.66 -1.97
N CYS A 362 5.74 -8.16 -0.90
CA CYS A 362 5.00 -9.43 -0.96
C CYS A 362 3.86 -9.42 -1.99
N THR A 363 3.25 -8.27 -2.22
CA THR A 363 2.17 -8.10 -3.21
C THR A 363 2.67 -7.71 -4.60
N ARG A 364 3.99 -7.76 -4.85
CA ARG A 364 4.63 -7.45 -6.14
C ARG A 364 4.25 -6.07 -6.69
N ARG A 365 4.09 -5.09 -5.79
CA ARG A 365 3.95 -3.67 -6.10
C ARG A 365 5.30 -2.96 -6.15
N ILE A 366 6.33 -3.52 -5.50
CA ILE A 366 7.73 -3.07 -5.55
C ILE A 366 8.58 -4.22 -6.08
N ALA A 367 9.53 -3.90 -6.96
CA ALA A 367 10.45 -4.86 -7.55
C ALA A 367 11.60 -5.16 -6.58
N VAL A 368 11.88 -6.44 -6.39
CA VAL A 368 13.07 -6.96 -5.71
C VAL A 368 13.81 -7.77 -6.76
N PRO A 369 15.02 -7.36 -7.16
CA PRO A 369 15.87 -8.13 -8.06
C PRO A 369 16.02 -9.57 -7.58
N GLY A 370 15.65 -10.54 -8.42
CA GLY A 370 15.74 -11.96 -8.12
C GLY A 370 14.51 -12.56 -7.42
N GLU A 371 13.48 -11.78 -7.09
CA GLU A 371 12.27 -12.30 -6.45
C GLU A 371 10.96 -11.87 -7.14
N THR A 372 10.73 -10.56 -7.29
CA THR A 372 9.42 -10.02 -7.72
C THR A 372 9.48 -9.21 -9.01
N ASP A 373 10.67 -9.02 -9.55
CA ASP A 373 10.88 -8.26 -10.76
C ASP A 373 10.43 -9.04 -12.04
N ILE A 374 10.43 -8.36 -13.18
CA ILE A 374 9.97 -8.96 -14.44
C ILE A 374 10.90 -10.04 -15.01
N THR A 375 12.19 -10.08 -14.66
CA THR A 375 13.07 -11.19 -15.09
C THR A 375 12.66 -12.49 -14.43
N MET A 376 12.12 -12.42 -13.21
CA MET A 376 11.64 -13.59 -12.47
C MET A 376 10.19 -13.93 -12.82
N THR A 377 9.32 -12.94 -12.88
CA THR A 377 7.88 -13.19 -13.07
C THR A 377 7.48 -13.36 -14.53
N HIS A 378 8.22 -12.76 -15.47
CA HIS A 378 7.93 -12.76 -16.90
C HIS A 378 9.23 -12.82 -17.74
N PRO A 379 10.06 -13.88 -17.60
CA PRO A 379 11.39 -13.95 -18.21
C PRO A 379 11.39 -13.75 -19.73
N GLU A 380 10.41 -14.34 -20.44
CA GLU A 380 10.24 -14.16 -21.89
C GLU A 380 9.96 -12.70 -22.26
N ARG A 381 9.26 -11.94 -21.41
CA ARG A 381 8.96 -10.53 -21.68
C ARG A 381 10.13 -9.63 -21.31
N ALA A 382 10.87 -9.98 -20.25
CA ALA A 382 12.07 -9.27 -19.85
C ALA A 382 13.19 -9.38 -20.89
N SER A 383 13.28 -10.49 -21.63
CA SER A 383 14.27 -10.64 -22.71
C SER A 383 14.01 -9.71 -23.91
N TRP A 384 12.83 -9.08 -23.99
CA TRP A 384 12.50 -8.11 -25.05
C TRP A 384 12.91 -6.68 -24.65
N PHE A 385 13.55 -6.49 -23.50
CA PHE A 385 13.97 -5.18 -23.02
C PHE A 385 15.09 -4.62 -23.89
N ASP A 386 14.89 -3.42 -24.46
CA ASP A 386 15.92 -2.74 -25.25
C ASP A 386 16.90 -2.02 -24.31
N GLN A 387 18.01 -2.68 -23.95
CA GLN A 387 18.98 -2.11 -23.00
C GLN A 387 19.60 -0.82 -23.54
N ASP A 388 19.92 -0.78 -24.85
CA ASP A 388 20.55 0.36 -25.50
C ASP A 388 19.63 1.60 -25.46
N ALA A 389 18.33 1.41 -25.71
CA ALA A 389 17.36 2.50 -25.69
C ALA A 389 16.91 2.93 -24.27
N ASN A 390 17.02 2.05 -23.27
CA ASN A 390 16.61 2.35 -21.89
C ASN A 390 17.77 2.82 -20.97
N GLY A 391 19.01 2.87 -21.47
CA GLY A 391 20.16 3.43 -20.75
C GLY A 391 20.51 2.62 -19.50
N THR A 392 20.52 3.27 -18.33
CA THR A 392 20.89 2.62 -17.05
C THR A 392 19.75 1.83 -16.42
N ALA A 393 18.52 1.91 -16.95
CA ALA A 393 17.40 1.17 -16.39
C ALA A 393 17.60 -0.34 -16.60
N SER A 394 17.30 -1.12 -15.58
CA SER A 394 17.38 -2.58 -15.61
C SER A 394 15.98 -3.22 -15.54
N PRO A 395 15.73 -4.33 -16.25
CA PRO A 395 14.51 -5.12 -16.08
C PRO A 395 14.23 -5.51 -14.61
N THR A 396 15.28 -5.68 -13.80
CA THR A 396 15.16 -6.08 -12.39
C THR A 396 14.56 -5.00 -11.48
N GLU A 397 14.39 -3.77 -11.98
CA GLU A 397 13.83 -2.64 -11.23
C GLU A 397 12.31 -2.54 -11.33
N TYR A 398 11.68 -3.37 -12.17
CA TYR A 398 10.26 -3.23 -12.50
C TYR A 398 9.46 -4.47 -12.14
N VAL A 399 8.28 -4.25 -11.55
CA VAL A 399 7.25 -5.28 -11.41
C VAL A 399 6.37 -5.31 -12.65
N SER A 400 5.73 -6.46 -12.89
CA SER A 400 4.85 -6.69 -14.05
C SER A 400 3.61 -5.80 -14.11
N THR A 401 3.33 -5.02 -13.07
CA THR A 401 2.22 -4.06 -13.00
C THR A 401 2.66 -2.60 -13.17
N SER A 402 3.95 -2.35 -13.37
CA SER A 402 4.49 -0.99 -13.49
C SER A 402 3.91 -0.24 -14.69
N ALA A 403 3.45 0.99 -14.45
CA ALA A 403 2.96 1.88 -15.49
C ALA A 403 4.09 2.56 -16.29
N ARG A 404 5.37 2.38 -15.90
CA ARG A 404 6.53 2.97 -16.57
C ARG A 404 6.59 2.48 -18.02
N LYS A 405 6.67 3.43 -18.96
CA LYS A 405 6.91 3.16 -20.38
C LYS A 405 8.41 2.98 -20.63
N LEU A 406 8.77 1.88 -21.27
CA LEU A 406 10.13 1.49 -21.62
C LEU A 406 10.17 1.09 -23.10
N ALA A 407 11.36 1.09 -23.68
CA ALA A 407 11.62 0.61 -25.03
C ALA A 407 11.77 -0.92 -25.04
N TRP A 408 11.19 -1.56 -26.05
CA TRP A 408 11.18 -3.02 -26.22
C TRP A 408 11.52 -3.39 -27.66
N VAL A 409 12.17 -4.54 -27.84
CA VAL A 409 12.39 -5.19 -29.13
C VAL A 409 11.75 -6.57 -29.10
N CYS A 410 10.76 -6.82 -29.95
CA CYS A 410 10.16 -8.16 -30.01
C CYS A 410 11.06 -9.16 -30.77
N PRO A 411 10.78 -10.47 -30.73
CA PRO A 411 11.59 -11.49 -31.40
C PRO A 411 11.70 -11.31 -32.93
N GLU A 412 10.74 -10.61 -33.53
CA GLU A 412 10.74 -10.22 -34.96
C GLU A 412 11.61 -8.97 -35.24
N GLY A 413 12.26 -8.38 -34.23
CA GLY A 413 13.14 -7.22 -34.37
C GLY A 413 12.46 -5.85 -34.31
N HIS A 414 11.13 -5.78 -34.16
CA HIS A 414 10.43 -4.49 -34.11
C HIS A 414 10.70 -3.75 -32.81
N LYS A 415 11.07 -2.47 -32.94
CA LYS A 415 11.26 -1.55 -31.81
C LYS A 415 9.97 -0.80 -31.50
N TYR A 416 9.58 -0.77 -30.23
CA TYR A 416 8.36 -0.06 -29.81
C TYR A 416 8.43 0.35 -28.32
N THR A 417 7.59 1.33 -27.94
CA THR A 417 7.50 1.81 -26.55
C THR A 417 6.19 1.39 -25.92
N ARG A 418 6.25 0.78 -24.73
CA ARG A 418 5.06 0.31 -24.01
C ARG A 418 5.28 0.31 -22.51
N SER A 419 4.21 0.40 -21.72
CA SER A 419 4.33 0.21 -20.27
C SER A 419 4.68 -1.24 -19.94
N VAL A 420 5.46 -1.46 -18.87
CA VAL A 420 5.77 -2.81 -18.37
C VAL A 420 4.49 -3.60 -18.11
N ALA A 421 3.48 -2.97 -17.52
CA ALA A 421 2.16 -3.56 -17.31
C ALA A 421 1.53 -4.10 -18.59
N ALA A 422 1.47 -3.26 -19.64
CA ALA A 422 0.85 -3.65 -20.89
C ALA A 422 1.73 -4.61 -21.71
N GLN A 423 3.05 -4.62 -21.49
CA GLN A 423 3.99 -5.57 -22.06
C GLN A 423 3.79 -6.97 -21.46
N CYS A 424 3.68 -7.07 -20.13
CA CYS A 424 3.57 -8.34 -19.43
C CYS A 424 2.17 -8.96 -19.53
N THR A 425 1.11 -8.15 -19.54
CA THR A 425 -0.27 -8.66 -19.55
C THR A 425 -0.84 -8.96 -20.94
N SER A 426 -0.32 -8.33 -22.00
CA SER A 426 -0.82 -8.57 -23.36
C SER A 426 -0.33 -9.89 -23.93
N LYS A 427 -1.23 -10.64 -24.58
CA LYS A 427 -0.87 -11.83 -25.37
C LYS A 427 0.01 -11.48 -26.57
N ARG A 428 -0.17 -10.29 -27.15
CA ARG A 428 0.59 -9.76 -28.28
C ARG A 428 1.00 -8.31 -27.98
N PRO A 429 2.12 -8.11 -27.28
CA PRO A 429 2.46 -6.78 -26.75
C PRO A 429 3.13 -5.86 -27.78
N CYS A 430 3.77 -6.42 -28.82
CA CYS A 430 4.37 -5.64 -29.89
C CYS A 430 3.28 -4.89 -30.69
N THR A 431 3.35 -3.56 -30.63
CA THR A 431 2.39 -2.66 -31.27
C THR A 431 2.55 -2.65 -32.78
N VAL A 432 3.74 -2.93 -33.31
CA VAL A 432 3.98 -3.04 -34.76
C VAL A 432 3.42 -4.35 -35.31
N CYS A 433 3.72 -5.51 -34.69
CA CYS A 433 3.18 -6.82 -35.08
C CYS A 433 1.65 -6.85 -35.06
N PHE A 434 1.05 -6.18 -34.07
CA PHE A 434 -0.41 -6.13 -33.92
C PHE A 434 -1.05 -5.01 -34.76
N ASN A 435 -0.26 -4.29 -35.56
CA ASN A 435 -0.71 -3.22 -36.45
C ASN A 435 -1.42 -2.07 -35.70
N TRP A 436 -0.89 -1.68 -34.54
CA TRP A 436 -1.27 -0.46 -33.82
C TRP A 436 -0.37 0.71 -34.22
N ASP A 437 0.94 0.51 -34.18
CA ASP A 437 1.92 1.50 -34.64
C ASP A 437 2.29 1.22 -36.10
N PHE A 438 2.49 2.28 -36.88
CA PHE A 438 2.83 2.19 -38.29
C PHE A 438 4.34 2.06 -38.48
N ASP A 439 4.73 1.06 -39.26
CA ASP A 439 6.09 0.86 -39.73
C ASP A 439 6.04 0.56 -41.24
N PRO A 440 6.65 1.41 -42.09
CA PRO A 440 6.54 1.30 -43.55
C PRO A 440 7.11 -0.01 -44.10
N ASP A 441 8.06 -0.63 -43.40
CA ASP A 441 8.75 -1.85 -43.82
C ASP A 441 8.07 -3.12 -43.31
N VAL A 442 7.13 -3.00 -42.36
CA VAL A 442 6.48 -4.15 -41.72
C VAL A 442 5.00 -4.24 -42.04
N ASN A 443 4.28 -3.12 -41.94
CA ASN A 443 2.81 -3.10 -41.93
C ASN A 443 2.18 -2.02 -42.83
N SER A 444 2.89 -1.58 -43.86
CA SER A 444 2.31 -0.79 -44.96
C SER A 444 1.43 -1.63 -45.90
N VAL A 445 0.58 -0.95 -46.68
CA VAL A 445 -0.21 -1.60 -47.74
C VAL A 445 0.71 -2.26 -48.76
N ALA A 446 1.85 -1.63 -49.09
CA ALA A 446 2.85 -2.21 -50.00
C ALA A 446 3.38 -3.57 -49.51
N VAL A 447 3.64 -3.71 -48.21
CA VAL A 447 4.19 -4.93 -47.62
C VAL A 447 3.10 -5.99 -47.39
N LYS A 448 1.93 -5.60 -46.87
CA LYS A 448 0.86 -6.56 -46.49
C LYS A 448 -0.09 -6.91 -47.63
N ALA A 449 -0.19 -6.09 -48.66
CA ALA A 449 -1.03 -6.35 -49.83
C ALA A 449 -0.33 -5.89 -51.13
N PRO A 450 0.77 -6.55 -51.54
CA PRO A 450 1.49 -6.21 -52.76
C PRO A 450 0.60 -6.16 -54.01
N GLN A 451 -0.43 -7.01 -54.08
CA GLN A 451 -1.39 -7.04 -55.17
C GLN A 451 -2.21 -5.74 -55.32
N LEU A 452 -2.43 -4.99 -54.23
CA LEU A 452 -3.16 -3.71 -54.28
C LEU A 452 -2.28 -2.56 -54.77
N VAL A 453 -0.95 -2.71 -54.77
CA VAL A 453 -0.03 -1.69 -55.28
C VAL A 453 -0.27 -1.48 -56.78
N ALA A 454 -0.51 -2.56 -57.54
CA ALA A 454 -0.81 -2.49 -58.96
C ALA A 454 -2.16 -1.80 -59.27
N GLU A 455 -3.08 -1.80 -58.31
CA GLU A 455 -4.38 -1.15 -58.43
C GLU A 455 -4.38 0.27 -57.84
N TRP A 456 -3.28 0.74 -57.25
CA TRP A 456 -3.22 2.06 -56.64
C TRP A 456 -3.19 3.13 -57.72
N HIS A 457 -4.09 4.12 -57.65
CA HIS A 457 -4.12 5.16 -58.67
C HIS A 457 -2.88 6.07 -58.55
N PRO A 458 -2.12 6.33 -59.64
CA PRO A 458 -0.81 6.97 -59.56
C PRO A 458 -0.84 8.45 -59.19
N THR A 459 -1.91 9.17 -59.53
CA THR A 459 -1.98 10.64 -59.38
C THR A 459 -3.16 11.16 -58.56
N LEU A 460 -4.05 10.28 -58.09
CA LEU A 460 -5.25 10.68 -57.32
C LEU A 460 -5.09 10.44 -55.82
N ASN A 461 -3.92 9.96 -55.38
CA ASN A 461 -3.60 9.75 -53.98
C ASN A 461 -2.37 10.57 -53.61
N ASP A 462 -2.44 11.25 -52.46
CA ASP A 462 -1.32 12.04 -51.93
C ASP A 462 -0.23 11.18 -51.27
N ARG A 463 -0.54 9.91 -50.98
CA ARG A 463 0.35 8.95 -50.33
C ARG A 463 0.49 7.68 -51.16
N THR A 464 1.70 7.14 -51.17
CA THR A 464 2.02 5.85 -51.77
C THR A 464 1.52 4.68 -50.89
N PRO A 465 1.35 3.47 -51.45
CA PRO A 465 1.01 2.29 -50.64
C PRO A 465 2.02 1.99 -49.52
N ARG A 466 3.26 2.46 -49.63
CA ARG A 466 4.29 2.29 -48.59
C ARG A 466 4.09 3.23 -47.40
N GLU A 467 3.43 4.36 -47.59
CA GLU A 467 3.16 5.38 -46.56
C GLU A 467 1.79 5.20 -45.89
N VAL A 468 1.04 4.19 -46.30
CA VAL A 468 -0.30 3.91 -45.80
C VAL A 468 -0.29 2.61 -45.02
N LYS A 469 -0.77 2.67 -43.78
CA LYS A 469 -0.89 1.51 -42.89
C LYS A 469 -1.91 0.49 -43.42
N ALA A 470 -1.54 -0.78 -43.39
CA ALA A 470 -2.38 -1.89 -43.80
C ALA A 470 -3.67 -1.97 -42.96
N CYS A 471 -4.75 -2.46 -43.57
CA CYS A 471 -6.06 -2.67 -42.95
C CYS A 471 -6.71 -1.42 -42.34
N THR A 472 -6.25 -0.21 -42.71
CA THR A 472 -6.88 1.05 -42.30
C THR A 472 -8.30 1.18 -42.85
N THR A 473 -9.15 1.93 -42.14
CA THR A 473 -10.48 2.32 -42.60
C THR A 473 -10.46 3.53 -43.54
N GLU A 474 -9.28 4.08 -43.82
CA GLU A 474 -9.10 5.14 -44.81
C GLU A 474 -9.50 4.66 -46.21
N TYR A 475 -9.72 5.63 -47.08
CA TYR A 475 -10.10 5.40 -48.46
C TYR A 475 -9.00 5.93 -49.38
N ALA A 476 -8.72 5.17 -50.44
CA ALA A 476 -7.80 5.55 -51.51
C ALA A 476 -8.49 5.41 -52.87
N TRP A 477 -7.91 6.07 -53.87
CA TRP A 477 -8.29 5.91 -55.26
C TRP A 477 -7.57 4.71 -55.88
N PHE A 478 -8.33 3.87 -56.56
CA PHE A 478 -7.83 2.68 -57.23
C PHE A 478 -8.13 2.74 -58.73
N GLN A 479 -7.22 2.21 -59.53
CA GLN A 479 -7.37 2.00 -60.96
C GLN A 479 -7.67 0.52 -61.22
N CYS A 480 -8.81 0.25 -61.87
CA CYS A 480 -9.20 -1.12 -62.18
C CYS A 480 -8.31 -1.70 -63.28
N THR A 481 -7.74 -2.88 -63.06
CA THR A 481 -6.91 -3.58 -64.06
C THR A 481 -7.70 -4.01 -65.31
N ASN A 482 -9.03 -4.08 -65.22
CA ASN A 482 -9.92 -4.43 -66.34
C ASN A 482 -10.36 -3.19 -67.17
N GLY A 483 -9.75 -2.02 -66.95
CA GLY A 483 -10.01 -0.81 -67.74
C GLY A 483 -11.21 0.03 -67.30
N HIS A 484 -11.86 -0.31 -66.18
CA HIS A 484 -12.94 0.51 -65.64
C HIS A 484 -12.42 1.85 -65.06
N PRO A 485 -13.28 2.90 -65.04
CA PRO A 485 -12.90 4.19 -64.47
C PRO A 485 -12.36 4.08 -63.04
N PRO A 486 -11.39 4.96 -62.65
CA PRO A 486 -10.89 5.01 -61.29
C PRO A 486 -12.00 5.16 -60.26
N TYR A 487 -11.83 4.51 -59.10
CA TYR A 487 -12.85 4.51 -58.05
C TYR A 487 -12.23 4.63 -56.67
N ARG A 488 -12.97 5.27 -55.77
CA ARG A 488 -12.58 5.42 -54.36
C ARG A 488 -13.07 4.22 -53.55
N GLY A 489 -12.17 3.55 -52.84
CA GLY A 489 -12.47 2.36 -52.05
C GLY A 489 -11.85 2.40 -50.66
N ASN A 490 -12.49 1.74 -49.70
CA ASN A 490 -11.93 1.55 -48.37
C ASN A 490 -10.75 0.56 -48.44
N ILE A 491 -9.58 0.95 -47.94
CA ILE A 491 -8.34 0.18 -48.08
C ILE A 491 -8.45 -1.19 -47.40
N GLY A 492 -8.94 -1.26 -46.16
CA GLY A 492 -9.15 -2.52 -45.46
C GLY A 492 -10.12 -3.47 -46.18
N ALA A 493 -11.20 -2.95 -46.75
CA ALA A 493 -12.14 -3.74 -47.54
C ALA A 493 -11.50 -4.27 -48.84
N ARG A 494 -10.67 -3.46 -49.51
CA ARG A 494 -9.89 -3.89 -50.67
C ARG A 494 -8.90 -5.00 -50.32
N MET A 495 -8.21 -4.88 -49.18
CA MET A 495 -7.30 -5.90 -48.67
C MET A 495 -8.01 -7.22 -48.37
N ASN A 496 -9.26 -7.15 -47.91
CA ASN A 496 -10.13 -8.32 -47.70
C ASN A 496 -10.77 -8.86 -48.99
N GLY A 497 -10.30 -8.43 -50.16
CA GLY A 497 -10.71 -8.99 -51.46
C GLY A 497 -11.90 -8.31 -52.14
N THR A 498 -12.38 -7.16 -51.64
CA THR A 498 -13.40 -6.38 -52.35
C THR A 498 -12.84 -5.91 -53.69
N LYS A 499 -13.51 -6.23 -54.80
CA LYS A 499 -13.09 -5.84 -56.16
C LYS A 499 -13.79 -4.56 -56.63
N CYS A 500 -13.38 -4.07 -57.80
CA CYS A 500 -14.11 -3.01 -58.51
C CYS A 500 -15.59 -3.39 -58.64
N ARG A 501 -16.49 -2.46 -58.32
CA ARG A 501 -17.94 -2.69 -58.37
C ARG A 501 -18.42 -3.15 -59.74
N VAL A 502 -17.87 -2.57 -60.82
CA VAL A 502 -18.25 -2.94 -62.19
C VAL A 502 -17.85 -4.38 -62.48
N CYS A 503 -16.59 -4.75 -62.21
CA CYS A 503 -16.15 -6.15 -62.33
C CYS A 503 -16.97 -7.10 -61.45
N SER A 504 -17.31 -6.71 -60.21
CA SER A 504 -18.13 -7.54 -59.34
C SER A 504 -19.54 -7.75 -59.88
N LEU A 505 -20.12 -6.78 -60.58
CA LEU A 505 -21.41 -6.93 -61.25
C LEU A 505 -21.30 -7.82 -62.49
N GLU A 506 -20.29 -7.62 -63.33
CA GLU A 506 -20.07 -8.40 -64.55
C GLU A 506 -19.76 -9.87 -64.27
N THR A 507 -18.97 -10.13 -63.22
CA THR A 507 -18.63 -11.50 -62.78
C THR A 507 -19.72 -12.16 -61.94
N GLY A 508 -20.83 -11.46 -61.68
CA GLY A 508 -21.95 -11.96 -60.87
C GLY A 508 -21.65 -12.10 -59.37
N VAL A 509 -20.46 -11.68 -58.91
CA VAL A 509 -20.07 -11.64 -57.49
C VAL A 509 -20.94 -10.66 -56.69
N MET A 510 -21.43 -9.59 -57.33
CA MET A 510 -22.44 -8.67 -56.81
C MET A 510 -23.69 -8.75 -57.69
N LYS A 511 -24.87 -8.93 -57.09
CA LYS A 511 -26.16 -8.93 -57.81
C LYS A 511 -26.75 -7.53 -57.90
N ARG A 512 -27.45 -7.22 -59.00
CA ARG A 512 -28.32 -6.03 -59.08
C ARG A 512 -29.41 -6.13 -58.01
N ALA A 513 -29.77 -4.99 -57.42
CA ALA A 513 -30.85 -4.92 -56.45
C ALA A 513 -32.19 -5.24 -57.14
N GLN A 514 -32.93 -6.22 -56.62
CA GLN A 514 -34.25 -6.61 -57.10
C GLN A 514 -35.34 -5.64 -56.60
N ARG A 515 -36.41 -5.47 -57.37
CA ARG A 515 -37.57 -4.68 -56.93
C ARG A 515 -38.38 -5.49 -55.92
N ILE A 516 -38.89 -4.83 -54.86
CA ILE A 516 -39.63 -5.50 -53.79
C ILE A 516 -40.92 -6.15 -54.32
N ALA A 517 -41.55 -5.52 -55.32
CA ALA A 517 -42.77 -6.00 -55.98
C ALA A 517 -42.57 -7.37 -56.66
N GLU A 518 -41.36 -7.66 -57.14
CA GLU A 518 -41.01 -8.94 -57.76
C GLU A 518 -40.80 -10.06 -56.71
N VAL A 519 -40.50 -9.69 -55.46
CA VAL A 519 -40.08 -10.64 -54.41
C VAL A 519 -41.19 -10.87 -53.38
N ARG A 520 -41.96 -9.84 -53.01
CA ARG A 520 -43.02 -9.87 -51.99
C ARG A 520 -44.17 -8.90 -52.37
N PRO A 521 -44.96 -9.20 -53.41
CA PRO A 521 -46.03 -8.31 -53.88
C PRO A 521 -47.11 -8.06 -52.83
N GLU A 522 -47.33 -8.98 -51.89
CA GLU A 522 -48.36 -8.84 -50.85
C GLU A 522 -48.05 -7.72 -49.84
N LEU A 523 -46.81 -7.21 -49.80
CA LEU A 523 -46.46 -6.05 -48.98
C LEU A 523 -46.99 -4.73 -49.54
N GLU A 524 -47.49 -4.70 -50.79
CA GLU A 524 -48.12 -3.51 -51.37
C GLU A 524 -49.35 -3.09 -50.58
N ALA A 525 -50.12 -4.06 -50.08
CA ALA A 525 -51.28 -3.83 -49.22
C ALA A 525 -50.91 -3.14 -47.89
N GLU A 526 -49.62 -3.15 -47.52
CA GLU A 526 -49.10 -2.46 -46.34
C GLU A 526 -48.38 -1.15 -46.66
N TRP A 527 -48.33 -0.74 -47.93
CA TRP A 527 -47.63 0.44 -48.39
C TRP A 527 -48.58 1.61 -48.57
N ASP A 528 -48.16 2.78 -48.08
CA ASP A 528 -48.88 4.03 -48.25
C ASP A 528 -47.92 5.07 -48.84
N PRO A 529 -48.09 5.45 -50.12
CA PRO A 529 -47.23 6.45 -50.76
C PRO A 529 -47.27 7.80 -50.05
N ALA A 530 -48.40 8.20 -49.45
CA ALA A 530 -48.52 9.49 -48.76
C ALA A 530 -47.67 9.54 -47.48
N LEU A 531 -47.44 8.39 -46.85
CA LEU A 531 -46.55 8.27 -45.68
C LEU A 531 -45.06 8.12 -46.05
N ASN A 532 -44.73 8.09 -47.34
CA ASN A 532 -43.39 7.81 -47.86
C ASN A 532 -43.04 8.74 -49.03
N ASP A 533 -43.40 10.01 -48.92
CA ASP A 533 -43.01 11.09 -49.85
C ASP A 533 -43.42 10.84 -51.32
N GLY A 534 -44.55 10.16 -51.54
CA GLY A 534 -45.07 9.86 -52.87
C GLY A 534 -44.37 8.70 -53.61
N LEU A 535 -43.47 7.97 -52.94
CA LEU A 535 -42.74 6.87 -53.55
C LEU A 535 -43.68 5.68 -53.87
N ALA A 536 -43.72 5.29 -55.14
CA ALA A 536 -44.51 4.15 -55.59
C ALA A 536 -43.91 2.81 -55.11
N PHE A 537 -44.77 1.86 -54.76
CA PHE A 537 -44.34 0.54 -54.28
C PHE A 537 -43.50 -0.23 -55.34
N ALA A 538 -43.87 -0.10 -56.62
CA ALA A 538 -43.14 -0.71 -57.74
C ALA A 538 -41.68 -0.22 -57.87
N ASP A 539 -41.35 0.93 -57.31
CA ASP A 539 -40.02 1.54 -57.36
C ASP A 539 -39.14 1.22 -56.14
N LEU A 540 -39.68 0.49 -55.17
CA LEU A 540 -38.90 0.07 -54.02
C LEU A 540 -37.94 -1.05 -54.40
N LEU A 541 -36.65 -0.83 -54.11
CA LEU A 541 -35.63 -1.87 -54.19
C LEU A 541 -35.49 -2.59 -52.85
N GLY A 542 -35.41 -3.93 -52.89
CA GLY A 542 -35.33 -4.78 -51.71
C GLY A 542 -34.04 -4.62 -50.89
N SER A 543 -33.00 -4.01 -51.46
CA SER A 543 -31.72 -3.76 -50.78
C SER A 543 -31.65 -2.43 -50.04
N VAL A 544 -32.66 -1.55 -50.17
CA VAL A 544 -32.63 -0.22 -49.58
C VAL A 544 -32.73 -0.31 -48.05
N ARG A 545 -31.79 0.35 -47.37
CA ARG A 545 -31.70 0.39 -45.91
C ARG A 545 -32.34 1.63 -45.28
N GLN A 546 -32.83 2.57 -46.10
CA GLN A 546 -33.59 3.72 -45.65
C GLN A 546 -34.89 3.26 -44.99
N ILE A 547 -35.20 3.82 -43.83
CA ILE A 547 -36.42 3.49 -43.07
C ILE A 547 -37.64 4.05 -43.80
N ARG A 548 -38.67 3.22 -43.91
CA ARG A 548 -39.97 3.54 -44.51
C ARG A 548 -41.10 3.21 -43.54
N THR A 549 -42.24 3.84 -43.76
CA THR A 549 -43.44 3.67 -42.96
C THR A 549 -44.36 2.65 -43.62
N TRP A 550 -44.78 1.65 -42.86
CA TRP A 550 -45.65 0.55 -43.32
C TRP A 550 -46.88 0.47 -42.43
N ARG A 551 -48.06 0.32 -43.03
CA ARG A 551 -49.31 0.13 -42.31
C ARG A 551 -49.76 -1.31 -42.47
N CYS A 552 -49.64 -2.13 -41.43
CA CYS A 552 -50.08 -3.52 -41.54
C CYS A 552 -51.60 -3.64 -41.66
N THR A 553 -52.09 -4.80 -42.09
CA THR A 553 -53.53 -5.11 -42.21
C THR A 553 -54.32 -4.93 -40.91
N ASN A 554 -53.68 -5.07 -39.75
CA ASN A 554 -54.27 -4.80 -38.43
C ASN A 554 -54.18 -3.31 -38.02
N GLY A 555 -53.87 -2.40 -38.95
CA GLY A 555 -53.85 -0.95 -38.75
C GLY A 555 -52.57 -0.35 -38.14
N HIS A 556 -51.64 -1.17 -37.62
CA HIS A 556 -50.41 -0.67 -36.98
C HIS A 556 -49.44 -0.01 -37.98
N LEU A 557 -48.91 1.16 -37.61
CA LEU A 557 -47.81 1.82 -38.30
C LEU A 557 -46.46 1.29 -37.79
N THR A 558 -45.59 0.83 -38.70
CA THR A 558 -44.24 0.34 -38.39
C THR A 558 -43.17 1.02 -39.23
N TYR A 559 -42.00 1.25 -38.63
CA TYR A 559 -40.89 1.96 -39.26
C TYR A 559 -39.75 0.99 -39.55
N LYS A 560 -39.66 0.51 -40.79
CA LYS A 560 -38.66 -0.48 -41.21
C LYS A 560 -38.13 -0.15 -42.61
N SER A 561 -36.86 -0.46 -42.86
CA SER A 561 -36.34 -0.42 -44.23
C SER A 561 -36.94 -1.52 -45.09
N THR A 562 -36.94 -1.36 -46.42
CA THR A 562 -37.43 -2.39 -47.36
C THR A 562 -36.69 -3.72 -47.15
N TYR A 563 -35.37 -3.67 -46.98
CA TYR A 563 -34.54 -4.84 -46.66
C TYR A 563 -35.02 -5.58 -45.40
N ARG A 564 -35.33 -4.85 -44.32
CA ARG A 564 -35.79 -5.45 -43.07
C ARG A 564 -37.25 -5.91 -43.17
N ARG A 565 -38.09 -5.21 -43.95
CA ARG A 565 -39.50 -5.57 -44.16
C ARG A 565 -39.64 -6.91 -44.90
N LEU A 566 -38.78 -7.15 -45.89
CA LEU A 566 -38.70 -8.44 -46.60
C LEU A 566 -38.44 -9.62 -45.66
N GLN A 567 -37.71 -9.40 -44.56
CA GLN A 567 -37.32 -10.45 -43.61
C GLN A 567 -38.26 -10.57 -42.41
N ALA A 568 -39.00 -9.50 -42.05
CA ALA A 568 -39.76 -9.47 -40.80
C ALA A 568 -41.08 -8.69 -40.89
N GLY A 569 -42.17 -9.38 -40.49
CA GLY A 569 -43.55 -8.89 -40.37
C GLY A 569 -43.78 -7.78 -39.32
N CYS A 570 -45.03 -7.37 -39.13
CA CYS A 570 -45.38 -6.28 -38.20
C CYS A 570 -45.02 -6.65 -36.75
N GLY A 571 -44.16 -5.85 -36.12
CA GLY A 571 -43.67 -6.11 -34.76
C GLY A 571 -44.75 -6.02 -33.68
N TYR A 572 -45.82 -5.26 -33.91
CA TYR A 572 -46.96 -5.16 -32.97
C TYR A 572 -47.82 -6.43 -33.02
N CYS A 573 -48.12 -6.94 -34.22
CA CYS A 573 -48.88 -8.18 -34.40
C CYS A 573 -48.13 -9.41 -33.85
N SER A 574 -46.81 -9.45 -34.01
CA SER A 574 -45.97 -10.53 -33.48
C SER A 574 -45.61 -10.35 -31.99
N GLY A 575 -46.05 -9.27 -31.33
CA GLY A 575 -45.79 -9.01 -29.92
C GLY A 575 -44.36 -8.57 -29.59
N HIS A 576 -43.56 -8.19 -30.59
CA HIS A 576 -42.21 -7.64 -30.41
C HIS A 576 -42.21 -6.14 -30.09
N ASN A 577 -43.29 -5.42 -30.38
CA ASN A 577 -43.50 -4.01 -30.02
C ASN A 577 -44.75 -3.86 -29.14
N SER A 578 -44.66 -3.11 -28.04
CA SER A 578 -45.81 -2.74 -27.19
C SER A 578 -46.41 -1.38 -27.63
N SER A 579 -47.74 -1.30 -27.75
CA SER A 579 -48.46 -0.01 -27.89
C SER A 579 -48.71 0.61 -26.51
N ALA A 580 -48.78 1.94 -26.44
CA ALA A 580 -48.96 2.68 -25.17
C ALA A 580 -50.33 2.45 -24.49
N ASP A 581 -51.35 1.98 -25.23
CA ASP A 581 -52.74 1.87 -24.74
C ASP A 581 -53.28 0.42 -24.59
N SER A 582 -52.43 -0.60 -24.47
CA SER A 582 -52.90 -1.98 -24.20
C SER A 582 -52.13 -2.67 -23.07
N ASN A 583 -52.63 -2.48 -21.85
CA ASN A 583 -52.07 -3.12 -20.66
C ASN A 583 -52.49 -4.60 -20.54
N ALA A 584 -51.76 -5.40 -19.77
CA ALA A 584 -52.04 -6.82 -19.57
C ALA A 584 -53.46 -7.09 -19.03
N VAL A 585 -53.97 -6.19 -18.19
CA VAL A 585 -55.34 -6.26 -17.62
C VAL A 585 -56.42 -6.12 -18.69
N THR A 586 -56.25 -5.24 -19.67
CA THR A 586 -57.23 -5.07 -20.75
C THR A 586 -57.15 -6.18 -21.80
N ARG A 587 -55.96 -6.75 -21.99
CA ARG A 587 -55.74 -7.82 -22.99
C ARG A 587 -56.10 -9.20 -22.47
N PHE A 588 -55.91 -9.47 -21.17
CA PHE A 588 -56.03 -10.80 -20.58
C PHE A 588 -56.78 -10.75 -19.23
N PRO A 589 -58.03 -10.25 -19.18
CA PRO A 589 -58.72 -9.98 -17.93
C PRO A 589 -58.93 -11.23 -17.07
N LEU A 590 -59.14 -12.40 -17.70
CA LEU A 590 -59.32 -13.67 -17.00
C LEU A 590 -58.02 -14.17 -16.38
N ILE A 591 -56.92 -14.15 -17.12
CA ILE A 591 -55.62 -14.56 -16.54
C ILE A 591 -55.16 -13.58 -15.46
N MET A 592 -55.46 -12.28 -15.63
CA MET A 592 -55.10 -11.24 -14.68
C MET A 592 -55.96 -11.23 -13.41
N SER A 593 -57.11 -11.91 -13.35
CA SER A 593 -57.88 -12.03 -12.11
C SER A 593 -57.16 -12.88 -11.05
N GLU A 594 -56.31 -13.83 -11.47
CA GLU A 594 -55.45 -14.60 -10.56
C GLU A 594 -54.21 -13.82 -10.07
N PHE A 595 -54.01 -12.56 -10.48
CA PHE A 595 -52.84 -11.78 -10.08
C PHE A 595 -52.92 -11.39 -8.59
N ASP A 596 -51.93 -11.79 -7.78
CA ASP A 596 -51.95 -11.51 -6.35
C ASP A 596 -51.35 -10.13 -6.05
N GLU A 597 -52.18 -9.08 -6.00
CA GLU A 597 -51.71 -7.70 -5.75
C GLU A 597 -51.05 -7.53 -4.38
N VAL A 598 -51.45 -8.33 -3.38
CA VAL A 598 -50.94 -8.26 -2.01
C VAL A 598 -49.49 -8.74 -1.96
N GLU A 599 -49.21 -9.93 -2.51
CA GLU A 599 -47.87 -10.50 -2.55
C GLU A 599 -46.95 -9.73 -3.50
N ASN A 600 -47.48 -9.25 -4.64
CA ASN A 600 -46.69 -8.48 -5.61
C ASN A 600 -46.48 -7.02 -5.22
N ARG A 601 -47.27 -6.49 -4.27
CA ARG A 601 -47.22 -5.10 -3.80
C ARG A 601 -47.37 -4.06 -4.92
N ILE A 602 -48.03 -4.43 -6.01
CA ILE A 602 -48.36 -3.55 -7.13
C ILE A 602 -49.77 -3.86 -7.63
N PRO A 603 -50.51 -2.88 -8.13
CA PRO A 603 -51.76 -3.13 -8.86
C PRO A 603 -51.48 -3.96 -10.12
N ALA A 604 -52.39 -4.87 -10.47
CA ALA A 604 -52.36 -5.68 -11.69
C ALA A 604 -52.23 -4.80 -12.95
N ALA A 605 -52.84 -3.61 -12.92
CA ALA A 605 -52.75 -2.60 -13.97
C ALA A 605 -51.35 -1.95 -14.10
N LYS A 606 -50.37 -2.31 -13.29
CA LYS A 606 -48.97 -1.88 -13.45
C LYS A 606 -48.02 -3.05 -13.70
N ALA A 607 -48.57 -4.25 -13.91
CA ALA A 607 -47.77 -5.44 -14.16
C ALA A 607 -47.07 -5.39 -15.52
N ARG A 608 -45.77 -5.65 -15.53
CA ARG A 608 -44.97 -5.78 -16.76
C ARG A 608 -45.04 -7.20 -17.32
N VAL A 609 -45.28 -7.34 -18.62
CA VAL A 609 -45.45 -8.66 -19.27
C VAL A 609 -44.23 -9.59 -19.20
N ASP A 610 -43.04 -9.04 -19.02
CA ASP A 610 -41.75 -9.76 -19.01
C ASP A 610 -41.26 -10.19 -17.61
N ALA A 611 -41.87 -9.65 -16.56
CA ALA A 611 -41.54 -9.92 -15.17
C ALA A 611 -42.24 -11.18 -14.63
N LYS A 612 -41.69 -11.73 -13.53
CA LYS A 612 -42.31 -12.82 -12.78
C LYS A 612 -43.12 -12.21 -11.63
N TYR A 613 -44.33 -12.73 -11.45
CA TYR A 613 -45.23 -12.31 -10.38
C TYR A 613 -45.79 -13.51 -9.63
N PHE A 614 -46.29 -13.27 -8.43
CA PHE A 614 -47.12 -14.18 -7.67
C PHE A 614 -48.54 -14.19 -8.24
N TRP A 615 -49.13 -15.37 -8.32
CA TRP A 615 -50.52 -15.52 -8.74
C TRP A 615 -51.17 -16.57 -7.87
N ARG A 616 -52.44 -16.33 -7.55
CA ARG A 616 -53.25 -17.18 -6.70
C ARG A 616 -54.43 -17.68 -7.52
N CYS A 617 -54.50 -18.99 -7.72
CA CYS A 617 -55.56 -19.55 -8.55
C CYS A 617 -56.90 -19.58 -7.79
N GLU A 618 -57.98 -19.21 -8.47
CA GLU A 618 -59.31 -19.17 -7.84
C GLU A 618 -59.80 -20.59 -7.50
N ALA A 619 -59.52 -21.57 -8.35
CA ALA A 619 -60.05 -22.93 -8.21
C ALA A 619 -59.53 -23.70 -6.98
N ASN A 620 -58.28 -23.47 -6.55
CA ASN A 620 -57.62 -24.28 -5.51
C ASN A 620 -56.68 -23.45 -4.60
N GLY A 621 -56.64 -22.12 -4.74
CA GLY A 621 -55.82 -21.24 -3.89
C GLY A 621 -54.30 -21.33 -4.06
N HIS A 622 -53.80 -22.05 -5.06
CA HIS A 622 -52.35 -22.25 -5.26
C HIS A 622 -51.63 -20.93 -5.54
N LEU A 623 -50.73 -20.54 -4.64
CA LEU A 623 -49.81 -19.43 -4.85
C LEU A 623 -48.57 -19.89 -5.62
N THR A 624 -48.35 -19.33 -6.81
CA THR A 624 -47.26 -19.75 -7.70
C THR A 624 -46.61 -18.57 -8.41
N VAL A 625 -45.29 -18.65 -8.62
CA VAL A 625 -44.52 -17.59 -9.30
C VAL A 625 -44.31 -17.95 -10.76
N SER A 626 -44.75 -17.09 -11.68
CA SER A 626 -44.50 -17.27 -13.11
C SER A 626 -44.63 -15.96 -13.87
N LYS A 627 -44.16 -15.95 -15.13
CA LYS A 627 -44.41 -14.85 -16.07
C LYS A 627 -45.83 -14.97 -16.63
N LEU A 628 -46.45 -13.85 -16.99
CA LEU A 628 -47.76 -13.81 -17.64
C LEU A 628 -47.82 -14.68 -18.92
N HIS A 629 -46.75 -14.68 -19.73
CA HIS A 629 -46.67 -15.54 -20.91
C HIS A 629 -46.87 -17.03 -20.57
N ASN A 630 -46.27 -17.51 -19.49
CA ASN A 630 -46.36 -18.91 -19.10
C ASN A 630 -47.77 -19.25 -18.61
N ARG A 631 -48.43 -18.35 -17.87
CA ARG A 631 -49.84 -18.50 -17.45
C ARG A 631 -50.77 -18.67 -18.64
N ARG A 632 -50.57 -17.88 -19.69
CA ARG A 632 -51.35 -17.96 -20.93
C ARG A 632 -51.14 -19.29 -21.65
N LEU A 633 -49.90 -19.79 -21.71
CA LEU A 633 -49.60 -21.10 -22.29
C LEU A 633 -50.25 -22.24 -21.50
N THR A 634 -50.23 -22.18 -20.18
CA THR A 634 -50.84 -23.19 -19.31
C THR A 634 -52.34 -23.02 -19.12
N ARG A 635 -52.91 -21.92 -19.64
CA ARG A 635 -54.32 -21.51 -19.52
C ARG A 635 -54.78 -21.30 -18.08
N GLY A 636 -53.89 -20.79 -17.21
CA GLY A 636 -54.11 -20.61 -15.78
C GLY A 636 -53.06 -21.36 -14.94
N CYS A 637 -53.40 -21.69 -13.70
CA CYS A 637 -52.49 -22.40 -12.80
C CYS A 637 -52.07 -23.79 -13.29
N ALA A 638 -50.77 -23.99 -13.48
CA ALA A 638 -50.21 -25.26 -13.94
C ALA A 638 -50.38 -26.41 -12.92
N ARG A 639 -50.60 -26.08 -11.63
CA ARG A 639 -50.86 -27.06 -10.57
C ARG A 639 -52.31 -27.54 -10.53
N CYS A 640 -53.24 -26.81 -11.15
CA CYS A 640 -54.63 -27.28 -11.26
C CYS A 640 -54.75 -28.35 -12.37
N PRO A 641 -55.64 -29.34 -12.18
CA PRO A 641 -56.16 -30.16 -13.28
C PRO A 641 -56.59 -29.28 -14.46
N LYS A 642 -56.38 -29.75 -15.70
CA LYS A 642 -56.57 -28.92 -16.91
C LYS A 642 -57.97 -28.34 -17.00
N ASP A 643 -58.97 -29.14 -16.67
CA ASP A 643 -60.40 -28.82 -16.59
C ASP A 643 -60.73 -27.69 -15.59
N LEU A 644 -59.92 -27.53 -14.54
CA LEU A 644 -60.11 -26.52 -13.49
C LEU A 644 -59.28 -25.24 -13.67
N ARG A 645 -58.62 -25.06 -14.82
CA ARG A 645 -57.81 -23.84 -15.06
C ARG A 645 -58.68 -22.72 -15.60
N ILE A 646 -58.44 -21.50 -15.13
CA ILE A 646 -59.32 -20.34 -15.35
C ILE A 646 -59.59 -20.01 -16.83
N ALA A 647 -58.69 -20.38 -17.74
CA ALA A 647 -58.87 -20.16 -19.17
C ALA A 647 -58.95 -21.48 -19.99
N ASN A 648 -59.29 -22.59 -19.34
CA ASN A 648 -59.47 -23.85 -20.05
C ASN A 648 -60.67 -23.79 -21.01
N GLY A 649 -60.57 -24.45 -22.16
CA GLY A 649 -61.63 -24.46 -23.18
C GLY A 649 -61.74 -23.23 -24.09
N LEU A 650 -61.07 -22.12 -23.78
CA LEU A 650 -61.12 -20.89 -24.60
C LEU A 650 -60.12 -20.91 -25.79
N GLU A 651 -60.37 -20.12 -26.85
CA GLU A 651 -59.48 -19.96 -28.03
C GLU A 651 -58.24 -19.07 -27.80
N LYS A 652 -57.04 -19.55 -28.18
CA LYS A 652 -55.77 -18.83 -27.94
C LYS A 652 -55.82 -17.38 -28.47
N GLY A 653 -55.91 -16.41 -27.56
CA GLY A 653 -55.88 -14.98 -27.89
C GLY A 653 -57.00 -14.16 -27.27
N THR A 654 -58.00 -14.78 -26.65
CA THR A 654 -59.23 -14.11 -26.14
C THR A 654 -59.32 -13.98 -24.61
N PHE A 655 -58.29 -14.35 -23.84
CA PHE A 655 -58.33 -14.45 -22.36
C PHE A 655 -57.00 -14.18 -21.65
#